data_AF-A0A836D6Z5-F1
#
_entry.id   AF-A0A836D6Z5-F1
#
_cell.length_a   1.000
_cell.length_b   1.000
_cell.length_c   1.000
_cell.angle_alpha   90.00
_cell.angle_beta   90.00
_cell.angle_gamma   90.00
#
_symmetry.space_group_name_H-M   'P 1'
#
loop_
_entity.id
_entity.type
_entity.pdbx_description
1 polymer ?
#
loop_
_entity_poly.entity_id
_entity_poly.type
_entity_poly.pdbx_seq_one_letter_code
_entity_poly.pdbx_strand_id
1 'polypeptide(L)'
;MAPKKKGAKEPELKKKKGSKKDPNLANKPMEMPINEEIREFYHAQIRNLEDRLARYQRKWDELAMQEKLFRQEFEQLANNKKEIVAFLKRTLNQRVDEITDLNEQLQSLQLAKEIEKDAFEAQLAQVRHEFQETKDQLTTENIILGGKLAALEEFRLQKEELTQKFVSLEEQLRKQENEHKDYVHNLEKKSVLDKDRLRKEIIQRVNMVATEFRKVATSQMWDTTKRAITENNAVTLQLAKTTRQGTQLLAENEQLRGHQDDLCKQLELLENSQKLMARKNRGHQKVILMLTEKCRELQQGTAEAERLRVLLGQLEQDLLKQQQDNQALRNERDQLNLQLERQQAEGQRLQQQLSKEQKVRASLETALAQATSFLQDIVQMQPNKEDRDFDVVFQLQRKEMLQQLLLMLGSAVVSSPQMAEALHRESHPCGLPREGQGSSTQLLRTGSLLQQLSGIVPYRPGDLGLVPRRIHIPPNPEDLRLLSHTTRMGNLQAYSSPESHFPQRLVQLIVYQDGLERDKAPSQHIPKPWVIPVPKGTLQRIFGTSQIFQNFDDVKPKATGLTVPLKVREYYHRAHQCLEQEDWEMAVLFFSRALHLDPQLVEFYALRAEAYIQLCDFSSAAQNLRKAYHSQPENNNYLERLALVLYLKGQCLFEQCAFLDALTVFSQASELQPEKFCFRYRCIACLLALKKHRECLSFVTKEVKQGTTNADVYILRARLYNFFQKPNLCYRDLHSALLLDPKHPQAKVLLQVMVGQAEQARQDAGVLAVQGKLQHALQCINCAIENNPLDPSFFLFRGTMYRRLQDFDLAVEDFLKALDMMSEHQEELVQQAQRQLLLAYNDFAVHCYMQGAYQESVLLLNKALKDEQQEKGLYINRGDCFFQLGNLTFAEADYQQALALSPRDEGAHLRMGLLQEKLGFCEHQSRQFQKAENHFSMAIQHNPQKPQYYLYRARSRQLLQNIFGARQDVATVLLLDPKQPKLLPLMTNLFPGMSVEEVLSSQVANLARLQLERMVEHRVYTSTPQDILGRLKDREQRARALILSWKQEPPLLETPKEMEAPLQFPQAKPEGPEEEVQVPGKKDQRPSGRGSRAFLHGLAR
;
A
#
# COMPACT_ATOMS: atom_id res chain seq x y z
N MET A 1 14.09 13.62 70.85
CA MET A 1 14.48 13.39 72.26
C MET A 1 16.01 13.35 72.35
N ALA A 2 16.60 13.69 73.50
CA ALA A 2 18.05 13.58 73.79
C ALA A 2 18.37 12.18 74.39
N PRO A 3 19.63 11.81 74.74
CA PRO A 3 20.94 12.51 74.70
C PRO A 3 21.96 11.76 73.76
N LYS A 4 23.31 11.86 73.75
CA LYS A 4 24.35 12.19 74.77
C LYS A 4 25.61 12.88 74.19
N LYS A 5 26.43 13.37 75.14
CA LYS A 5 27.80 13.94 75.09
C LYS A 5 28.85 12.95 74.50
N LYS A 6 30.09 13.32 74.15
CA LYS A 6 30.92 14.52 74.44
C LYS A 6 31.69 15.01 73.20
N GLY A 7 32.10 16.28 73.20
CA GLY A 7 33.17 16.81 72.33
C GLY A 7 34.24 17.53 73.16
N ALA A 8 35.45 17.67 72.61
CA ALA A 8 36.54 18.48 73.16
C ALA A 8 36.90 19.62 72.18
N LYS A 9 37.41 20.74 72.68
CA LYS A 9 37.78 21.92 71.89
C LYS A 9 39.28 22.18 71.94
N GLU A 10 39.85 22.58 70.82
CA GLU A 10 41.01 23.48 70.81
C GLU A 10 40.54 24.95 70.79
N PRO A 11 41.29 25.88 71.41
CA PRO A 11 41.14 27.32 71.21
C PRO A 11 42.36 27.98 70.55
N GLU A 12 42.15 29.18 69.97
CA GLU A 12 43.08 29.83 69.04
C GLU A 12 44.27 30.58 69.68
N LEU A 13 45.22 30.95 68.81
CA LEU A 13 46.38 31.82 69.04
C LEU A 13 46.05 33.15 69.75
N LYS A 14 46.89 33.54 70.72
CA LYS A 14 47.13 34.97 71.06
C LYS A 14 48.61 35.26 71.30
N LYS A 15 49.15 36.25 70.59
CA LYS A 15 50.49 36.82 70.81
C LYS A 15 50.51 37.65 72.11
N LYS A 16 51.64 37.66 72.84
CA LYS A 16 52.01 38.71 73.82
C LYS A 16 53.50 39.04 73.74
N LYS A 17 53.87 40.23 74.22
CA LYS A 17 55.24 40.78 74.23
C LYS A 17 55.94 40.56 75.58
N GLY A 18 57.27 40.56 75.53
CA GLY A 18 58.18 40.88 76.64
C GLY A 18 58.92 39.68 77.25
N SER A 19 60.05 39.84 77.94
CA SER A 19 61.01 40.97 77.99
C SER A 19 62.13 40.64 78.99
N LYS A 20 63.41 40.80 78.59
CA LYS A 20 64.64 40.85 79.43
C LYS A 20 64.82 39.82 80.55
N LYS A 21 65.95 39.10 80.53
CA LYS A 21 66.98 39.14 81.59
C LYS A 21 68.23 38.34 81.22
N ASP A 22 69.39 39.00 81.30
CA ASP A 22 70.68 38.36 81.56
C ASP A 22 70.76 37.95 83.05
N PRO A 23 71.75 37.12 83.45
CA PRO A 23 73.02 37.73 83.85
C PRO A 23 74.29 36.97 83.40
N ASN A 24 75.41 37.69 83.46
CA ASN A 24 76.76 37.18 83.25
C ASN A 24 77.11 35.97 84.12
N LEU A 25 78.01 35.13 83.61
CA LEU A 25 79.14 34.64 84.40
C LEU A 25 80.36 34.46 83.47
N ALA A 26 81.51 34.95 83.92
CA ALA A 26 82.74 34.96 83.14
C ALA A 26 83.62 33.75 83.49
N ASN A 27 84.42 33.28 82.53
CA ASN A 27 85.63 32.52 82.80
C ASN A 27 86.72 32.95 81.81
N LYS A 28 87.89 33.33 82.34
CA LYS A 28 89.13 33.47 81.56
C LYS A 28 89.77 32.09 81.39
N PRO A 29 90.51 31.82 80.30
CA PRO A 29 91.27 30.58 80.20
C PRO A 29 92.40 30.56 81.24
N MET A 30 92.60 29.40 81.88
CA MET A 30 93.88 29.04 82.47
C MET A 30 94.73 28.38 81.38
N GLU A 31 95.88 28.97 81.06
CA GLU A 31 96.88 28.29 80.23
C GLU A 31 97.74 27.39 81.13
N MET A 32 97.73 26.09 80.84
CA MET A 32 98.75 25.15 81.31
C MET A 32 99.58 24.69 80.11
N PRO A 33 100.90 24.48 80.27
CA PRO A 33 101.75 24.01 79.19
C PRO A 33 101.40 22.55 78.85
N ILE A 34 100.86 22.34 77.66
CA ILE A 34 100.62 21.01 77.06
C ILE A 34 101.57 20.89 75.87
N ASN A 35 102.32 19.78 75.79
CA ASN A 35 103.27 19.53 74.70
C ASN A 35 102.62 19.72 73.32
N GLU A 36 103.36 20.35 72.42
CA GLU A 36 102.86 20.79 71.11
C GLU A 36 102.38 19.60 70.25
N GLU A 37 103.05 18.45 70.33
CA GLU A 37 102.67 17.19 69.68
C GLU A 37 101.24 16.73 70.04
N ILE A 38 100.85 16.86 71.32
CA ILE A 38 99.51 16.49 71.80
C ILE A 38 98.47 17.50 71.27
N ARG A 39 98.86 18.78 71.17
CA ARG A 39 98.04 19.86 70.60
C ARG A 39 97.76 19.62 69.12
N GLU A 40 98.78 19.24 68.35
CA GLU A 40 98.64 18.90 66.92
C GLU A 40 97.78 17.65 66.71
N PHE A 41 97.96 16.61 67.52
CA PHE A 41 97.12 15.41 67.48
C PHE A 41 95.63 15.74 67.69
N TYR A 42 95.28 16.52 68.71
CA TYR A 42 93.90 16.94 68.93
C TYR A 42 93.39 17.89 67.83
N HIS A 43 94.22 18.79 67.29
CA HIS A 43 93.82 19.60 66.13
C HIS A 43 93.58 18.76 64.86
N ALA A 44 94.33 17.68 64.65
CA ALA A 44 94.09 16.74 63.55
C ALA A 44 92.80 15.93 63.75
N GLN A 45 92.51 15.49 64.98
CA GLN A 45 91.22 14.86 65.31
C GLN A 45 90.05 15.82 65.12
N ILE A 46 90.17 17.06 65.59
CA ILE A 46 89.15 18.11 65.42
C ILE A 46 88.85 18.33 63.94
N ARG A 47 89.86 18.56 63.09
CA ARG A 47 89.66 18.71 61.63
C ARG A 47 88.97 17.50 60.99
N ASN A 48 89.34 16.27 61.38
CA ASN A 48 88.71 15.06 60.85
C ASN A 48 87.23 14.94 61.28
N LEU A 49 86.92 15.32 62.53
CA LEU A 49 85.56 15.39 63.05
C LEU A 49 84.75 16.53 62.40
N GLU A 50 85.35 17.69 62.14
CA GLU A 50 84.75 18.81 61.40
C GLU A 50 84.43 18.42 59.95
N ASP A 51 85.37 17.80 59.23
CA ASP A 51 85.14 17.23 57.90
C ASP A 51 84.03 16.16 57.91
N ARG A 52 83.97 15.34 58.98
CA ARG A 52 82.94 14.31 59.15
C ARG A 52 81.57 14.91 59.44
N LEU A 53 81.51 15.97 60.24
CA LEU A 53 80.31 16.77 60.46
C LEU A 53 79.85 17.47 59.17
N ALA A 54 80.76 18.08 58.40
CA ALA A 54 80.44 18.69 57.11
C ALA A 54 79.91 17.68 56.09
N ARG A 55 80.47 16.45 56.05
CA ARG A 55 79.94 15.33 55.25
C ARG A 55 78.54 14.91 55.70
N TYR A 56 78.27 14.84 57.01
CA TYR A 56 76.93 14.52 57.52
C TYR A 56 75.92 15.65 57.32
N GLN A 57 76.33 16.92 57.40
CA GLN A 57 75.49 18.09 57.10
C GLN A 57 75.06 18.08 55.64
N ARG A 58 75.98 17.95 54.67
CA ARG A 58 75.64 17.85 53.24
C ARG A 58 74.66 16.72 52.96
N LYS A 59 74.89 15.53 53.55
CA LYS A 59 73.98 14.39 53.39
C LYS A 59 72.61 14.61 54.06
N TRP A 60 72.55 15.39 55.15
CA TRP A 60 71.29 15.81 55.76
C TRP A 60 70.54 16.82 54.89
N ASP A 61 71.24 17.79 54.29
CA ASP A 61 70.66 18.75 53.34
C ASP A 61 70.12 18.06 52.07
N GLU A 62 70.87 17.10 51.52
CA GLU A 62 70.44 16.23 50.41
C GLU A 62 69.16 15.46 50.75
N LEU A 63 69.12 14.79 51.91
CA LEU A 63 67.95 14.03 52.36
C LEU A 63 66.75 14.96 52.67
N ALA A 64 66.98 16.14 53.25
CA ALA A 64 65.94 17.13 53.51
C ALA A 64 65.41 17.78 52.22
N MET A 65 66.21 17.83 51.15
CA MET A 65 65.77 18.24 49.81
C MET A 65 64.91 17.14 49.16
N GLN A 66 65.36 15.88 49.22
CA GLN A 66 64.59 14.73 48.74
C GLN A 66 63.25 14.58 49.47
N GLU A 67 63.22 14.75 50.80
CA GLU A 67 61.96 14.69 51.57
C GLU A 67 60.98 15.80 51.13
N LYS A 68 61.46 17.01 50.85
CA LYS A 68 60.62 18.11 50.32
C LYS A 68 60.06 17.77 48.94
N LEU A 69 60.86 17.19 48.05
CA LEU A 69 60.42 16.77 46.72
C LEU A 69 59.35 15.67 46.81
N PHE A 70 59.60 14.60 47.57
CA PHE A 70 58.60 13.53 47.76
C PHE A 70 57.31 14.01 48.42
N ARG A 71 57.38 14.98 49.36
CA ARG A 71 56.17 15.62 49.92
C ARG A 71 55.39 16.40 48.86
N GLN A 72 56.06 17.15 47.98
CA GLN A 72 55.43 17.87 46.87
C GLN A 72 54.79 16.92 45.85
N GLU A 73 55.47 15.84 45.46
CA GLU A 73 54.92 14.80 44.58
C GLU A 73 53.70 14.11 45.21
N PHE A 74 53.75 13.81 46.51
CA PHE A 74 52.63 13.22 47.23
C PHE A 74 51.43 14.17 47.33
N GLU A 75 51.65 15.46 47.58
CA GLU A 75 50.60 16.48 47.58
C GLU A 75 49.96 16.66 46.20
N GLN A 76 50.77 16.65 45.13
CA GLN A 76 50.27 16.66 43.74
C GLN A 76 49.41 15.42 43.44
N LEU A 77 49.90 14.21 43.76
CA LEU A 77 49.14 12.97 43.59
C LEU A 77 47.84 12.97 44.41
N ALA A 78 47.87 13.49 45.64
CA ALA A 78 46.69 13.63 46.48
C ALA A 78 45.67 14.63 45.91
N ASN A 79 46.12 15.71 45.27
CA ASN A 79 45.24 16.69 44.62
C ASN A 79 44.67 16.15 43.30
N ASN A 80 45.49 15.55 42.44
CA ASN A 80 45.04 14.86 41.22
C ASN A 80 43.96 13.81 41.54
N LYS A 81 44.14 13.04 42.63
CA LYS A 81 43.13 12.08 43.09
C LYS A 81 41.82 12.74 43.54
N LYS A 82 41.86 13.90 44.22
CA LYS A 82 40.64 14.66 44.59
C LYS A 82 39.93 15.18 43.35
N GLU A 83 40.67 15.68 42.37
CA GLU A 83 40.12 16.24 41.13
C GLU A 83 39.46 15.16 40.26
N ILE A 84 40.12 14.00 40.08
CA ILE A 84 39.55 12.85 39.38
C ILE A 84 38.26 12.37 40.09
N VAL A 85 38.24 12.27 41.42
CA VAL A 85 37.04 11.90 42.18
C VAL A 85 35.93 12.97 42.07
N ALA A 86 36.28 14.26 42.03
CA ALA A 86 35.32 15.34 41.85
C ALA A 86 34.73 15.36 40.43
N PHE A 87 35.56 15.10 39.40
CA PHE A 87 35.12 14.94 38.02
C PHE A 87 34.16 13.75 37.88
N LEU A 88 34.57 12.56 38.33
CA LEU A 88 33.74 11.35 38.27
C LEU A 88 32.41 11.51 39.01
N LYS A 89 32.39 12.23 40.15
CA LYS A 89 31.14 12.56 40.85
C LYS A 89 30.23 13.51 40.05
N ARG A 90 30.79 14.53 39.40
CA ARG A 90 30.00 15.44 38.53
C ARG A 90 29.40 14.67 37.36
N THR A 91 30.20 13.84 36.68
CA THR A 91 29.73 13.02 35.56
C THR A 91 28.70 11.98 36.01
N LEU A 92 28.88 11.34 37.17
CA LEU A 92 27.90 10.41 37.72
C LEU A 92 26.57 11.11 38.03
N ASN A 93 26.61 12.27 38.69
CA ASN A 93 25.40 13.06 38.95
C ASN A 93 24.69 13.42 37.65
N GLN A 94 25.40 13.96 36.66
CA GLN A 94 24.83 14.28 35.34
C GLN A 94 24.14 13.07 34.69
N ARG A 95 24.70 11.85 34.81
CA ARG A 95 24.04 10.63 34.32
C ARG A 95 22.84 10.20 35.16
N VAL A 96 22.81 10.50 36.47
CA VAL A 96 21.63 10.28 37.31
C VAL A 96 20.52 11.26 36.93
N ASP A 97 20.85 12.54 36.73
CA ASP A 97 19.93 13.60 36.32
C ASP A 97 19.31 13.28 34.94
N GLU A 98 20.13 12.88 33.95
CA GLU A 98 19.67 12.37 32.65
C GLU A 98 18.73 11.14 32.79
N ILE A 99 19.02 10.23 33.73
CA ILE A 99 18.19 9.05 33.97
C ILE A 99 16.85 9.44 34.63
N THR A 100 16.80 10.45 35.51
CA THR A 100 15.53 10.94 36.06
C THR A 100 14.68 11.61 35.00
N ASP A 101 15.26 12.49 34.18
CA ASP A 101 14.55 13.17 33.08
C ASP A 101 13.95 12.16 32.08
N LEU A 102 14.70 11.12 31.73
CA LEU A 102 14.24 10.05 30.84
C LEU A 102 13.14 9.19 31.47
N ASN A 103 13.17 8.97 32.79
CA ASN A 103 12.11 8.23 33.49
C ASN A 103 10.80 9.03 33.59
N GLU A 104 10.86 10.35 33.84
CA GLU A 104 9.68 11.22 33.84
C GLU A 104 9.06 11.33 32.43
N GLN A 105 9.90 11.44 31.39
CA GLN A 105 9.45 11.35 30.00
C GLN A 105 8.79 9.99 29.70
N LEU A 106 9.36 8.88 30.17
CA LEU A 106 8.79 7.54 29.96
C LEU A 106 7.43 7.40 30.67
N GLN A 107 7.28 7.88 31.91
CA GLN A 107 6.02 7.87 32.64
C GLN A 107 4.94 8.75 31.98
N SER A 108 5.29 9.95 31.53
CA SER A 108 4.33 10.82 30.81
C SER A 108 3.87 10.20 29.47
N LEU A 109 4.77 9.50 28.75
CA LEU A 109 4.42 8.75 27.54
C LEU A 109 3.55 7.50 27.84
N GLN A 110 3.74 6.84 28.99
CA GLN A 110 2.86 5.76 29.44
C GLN A 110 1.44 6.27 29.72
N LEU A 111 1.31 7.36 30.49
CA LEU A 111 0.01 7.98 30.78
C LEU A 111 -0.68 8.49 29.52
N ALA A 112 0.06 9.10 28.57
CA ALA A 112 -0.49 9.49 27.28
C ALA A 112 -1.03 8.29 26.48
N LYS A 113 -0.27 7.18 26.45
CA LYS A 113 -0.68 5.93 25.79
C LYS A 113 -1.93 5.31 26.43
N GLU A 114 -2.06 5.38 27.76
CA GLU A 114 -3.25 4.89 28.48
C GLU A 114 -4.48 5.75 28.16
N ILE A 115 -4.35 7.08 28.15
CA ILE A 115 -5.42 8.00 27.74
C ILE A 115 -5.83 7.78 26.28
N GLU A 116 -4.88 7.58 25.36
CA GLU A 116 -5.18 7.25 23.96
C GLU A 116 -5.89 5.90 23.83
N LYS A 117 -5.42 4.85 24.53
CA LYS A 117 -6.05 3.53 24.56
C LYS A 117 -7.50 3.62 25.04
N ASP A 118 -7.76 4.31 26.14
CA ASP A 118 -9.10 4.39 26.71
C ASP A 118 -10.04 5.24 25.83
N ALA A 119 -9.51 6.25 25.14
CA ALA A 119 -10.25 6.98 24.10
C ALA A 119 -10.60 6.09 22.88
N PHE A 120 -9.69 5.21 22.45
CA PHE A 120 -9.98 4.22 21.40
C PHE A 120 -11.00 3.17 21.87
N GLU A 121 -10.91 2.68 23.11
CA GLU A 121 -11.88 1.72 23.65
C GLU A 121 -13.29 2.35 23.76
N ALA A 122 -13.39 3.64 24.12
CA ALA A 122 -14.65 4.38 24.10
C ALA A 122 -15.24 4.53 22.68
N GLN A 123 -14.41 4.89 21.69
CA GLN A 123 -14.85 4.96 20.28
C GLN A 123 -15.30 3.58 19.76
N LEU A 124 -14.57 2.52 20.10
CA LEU A 124 -14.88 1.15 19.68
C LEU A 124 -16.16 0.64 20.37
N ALA A 125 -16.44 1.05 21.61
CA ALA A 125 -17.71 0.81 22.29
C ALA A 125 -18.88 1.55 21.61
N GLN A 126 -18.70 2.81 21.21
CA GLN A 126 -19.73 3.57 20.46
C GLN A 126 -20.04 2.90 19.11
N VAL A 127 -19.02 2.58 18.30
CA VAL A 127 -19.22 1.91 16.99
C VAL A 127 -19.89 0.55 17.15
N ARG A 128 -19.61 -0.19 18.24
CA ARG A 128 -20.35 -1.44 18.57
C ARG A 128 -21.83 -1.18 18.89
N HIS A 129 -22.16 -0.08 19.56
CA HIS A 129 -23.55 0.29 19.84
C HIS A 129 -24.30 0.63 18.54
N GLU A 130 -23.74 1.50 17.71
CA GLU A 130 -24.29 1.88 16.39
C GLU A 130 -24.46 0.66 15.46
N PHE A 131 -23.51 -0.28 15.49
CA PHE A 131 -23.63 -1.54 14.75
C PHE A 131 -24.73 -2.46 15.28
N GLN A 132 -24.92 -2.53 16.61
CA GLN A 132 -25.99 -3.31 17.21
C GLN A 132 -27.37 -2.69 16.94
N GLU A 133 -27.52 -1.37 17.02
CA GLU A 133 -28.75 -0.66 16.64
C GLU A 133 -29.12 -0.88 15.17
N THR A 134 -28.16 -0.74 14.24
CA THR A 134 -28.42 -0.93 12.81
C THR A 134 -28.69 -2.40 12.46
N LYS A 135 -28.04 -3.36 13.13
CA LYS A 135 -28.40 -4.79 13.06
C LYS A 135 -29.83 -5.02 13.53
N ASP A 136 -30.23 -4.46 14.67
CA ASP A 136 -31.56 -4.70 15.22
C ASP A 136 -32.64 -4.07 14.33
N GLN A 137 -32.42 -2.85 13.80
CA GLN A 137 -33.24 -2.25 12.75
C GLN A 137 -33.41 -3.21 11.55
N LEU A 138 -32.31 -3.71 10.98
CA LEU A 138 -32.35 -4.65 9.85
C LEU A 138 -33.07 -5.96 10.18
N THR A 139 -33.03 -6.46 11.42
CA THR A 139 -33.85 -7.64 11.80
C THR A 139 -35.34 -7.31 11.83
N THR A 140 -35.75 -6.13 12.31
CA THR A 140 -37.16 -5.70 12.24
C THR A 140 -37.65 -5.51 10.81
N GLU A 141 -36.81 -4.96 9.91
CA GLU A 141 -37.14 -4.85 8.48
C GLU A 141 -37.31 -6.23 7.84
N ASN A 142 -36.45 -7.21 8.15
CA ASN A 142 -36.60 -8.58 7.67
C ASN A 142 -37.89 -9.25 8.16
N ILE A 143 -38.28 -9.03 9.42
CA ILE A 143 -39.58 -9.52 9.95
C ILE A 143 -40.76 -8.90 9.18
N ILE A 144 -40.71 -7.59 8.93
CA ILE A 144 -41.73 -6.87 8.15
C ILE A 144 -41.79 -7.36 6.69
N LEU A 145 -40.63 -7.66 6.08
CA LEU A 145 -40.55 -8.21 4.72
C LEU A 145 -41.06 -9.65 4.65
N GLY A 146 -40.78 -10.49 5.67
CA GLY A 146 -41.36 -11.83 5.79
C GLY A 146 -42.89 -11.80 5.87
N GLY A 147 -43.47 -10.89 6.67
CA GLY A 147 -44.92 -10.69 6.71
C GLY A 147 -45.53 -10.26 5.36
N LYS A 148 -44.81 -9.41 4.61
CA LYS A 148 -45.23 -9.01 3.24
C LYS A 148 -45.12 -10.16 2.22
N LEU A 149 -44.14 -11.05 2.38
CA LEU A 149 -44.02 -12.26 1.57
C LEU A 149 -45.17 -13.23 1.83
N ALA A 150 -45.50 -13.51 3.09
CA ALA A 150 -46.63 -14.37 3.45
C ALA A 150 -47.96 -13.84 2.86
N ALA A 151 -48.22 -12.53 2.94
CA ALA A 151 -49.40 -11.90 2.34
C ALA A 151 -49.41 -11.99 0.78
N LEU A 152 -48.24 -11.97 0.13
CA LEU A 152 -48.12 -12.18 -1.31
C LEU A 152 -48.35 -13.64 -1.72
N GLU A 153 -47.93 -14.60 -0.90
CA GLU A 153 -48.19 -16.03 -1.10
C GLU A 153 -49.67 -16.36 -0.91
N GLU A 154 -50.31 -15.79 0.10
CA GLU A 154 -51.77 -15.89 0.30
C GLU A 154 -52.54 -15.29 -0.89
N PHE A 155 -52.16 -14.10 -1.36
CA PHE A 155 -52.74 -13.50 -2.57
C PHE A 155 -52.51 -14.35 -3.83
N ARG A 156 -51.35 -15.01 -3.97
CA ARG A 156 -51.08 -15.94 -5.08
C ARG A 156 -52.03 -17.12 -5.04
N LEU A 157 -52.22 -17.75 -3.88
CA LEU A 157 -53.15 -18.87 -3.69
C LEU A 157 -54.60 -18.47 -4.01
N GLN A 158 -55.06 -17.32 -3.50
CA GLN A 158 -56.39 -16.78 -3.80
C GLN A 158 -56.57 -16.52 -5.30
N LYS A 159 -55.55 -15.99 -5.99
CA LYS A 159 -55.56 -15.80 -7.46
C LYS A 159 -55.63 -17.14 -8.20
N GLU A 160 -54.86 -18.14 -7.79
CA GLU A 160 -54.84 -19.46 -8.43
C GLU A 160 -56.20 -20.16 -8.32
N GLU A 161 -56.83 -20.14 -7.14
CA GLU A 161 -58.22 -20.55 -6.96
C GLU A 161 -59.19 -19.80 -7.88
N LEU A 162 -59.05 -18.47 -7.99
CA LEU A 162 -59.94 -17.66 -8.83
C LEU A 162 -59.80 -18.03 -10.30
N THR A 163 -58.57 -18.26 -10.79
CA THR A 163 -58.34 -18.70 -12.18
C THR A 163 -58.90 -20.09 -12.46
N GLN A 164 -58.84 -21.04 -11.51
CA GLN A 164 -59.49 -22.34 -11.67
C GLN A 164 -61.02 -22.21 -11.76
N LYS A 165 -61.62 -21.32 -10.95
CA LYS A 165 -63.05 -21.00 -11.00
C LYS A 165 -63.42 -20.42 -12.38
N PHE A 166 -62.64 -19.48 -12.91
CA PHE A 166 -62.83 -18.95 -14.28
C PHE A 166 -62.76 -20.03 -15.37
N VAL A 167 -61.72 -20.89 -15.37
CA VAL A 167 -61.60 -21.98 -16.36
C VAL A 167 -62.81 -22.92 -16.31
N SER A 168 -63.30 -23.27 -15.11
CA SER A 168 -64.49 -24.12 -14.98
C SER A 168 -65.78 -23.45 -15.48
N LEU A 169 -65.88 -22.12 -15.40
CA LEU A 169 -66.99 -21.34 -15.96
C LEU A 169 -66.90 -21.22 -17.49
N GLU A 170 -65.69 -21.05 -18.05
CA GLU A 170 -65.46 -21.09 -19.50
C GLU A 170 -65.83 -22.46 -20.10
N GLU A 171 -65.52 -23.56 -19.43
CA GLU A 171 -65.97 -24.89 -19.85
C GLU A 171 -67.50 -25.07 -19.80
N GLN A 172 -68.17 -24.49 -18.81
CA GLN A 172 -69.64 -24.51 -18.73
C GLN A 172 -70.27 -23.67 -19.86
N LEU A 173 -69.75 -22.48 -20.13
CA LEU A 173 -70.17 -21.63 -21.25
C LEU A 173 -69.98 -22.33 -22.60
N ARG A 174 -68.82 -22.97 -22.83
CA ARG A 174 -68.58 -23.76 -24.05
C ARG A 174 -69.53 -24.94 -24.23
N LYS A 175 -69.96 -25.58 -23.14
CA LYS A 175 -70.99 -26.65 -23.18
C LYS A 175 -72.35 -26.07 -23.59
N GLN A 176 -72.79 -25.01 -22.93
CA GLN A 176 -74.05 -24.31 -23.26
C GLN A 176 -74.07 -23.77 -24.70
N GLU A 177 -72.96 -23.19 -25.17
CA GLU A 177 -72.82 -22.77 -26.57
C GLU A 177 -73.00 -23.93 -27.55
N ASN A 178 -72.43 -25.10 -27.26
CA ASN A 178 -72.50 -26.25 -28.15
C ASN A 178 -73.90 -26.89 -28.12
N GLU A 179 -74.52 -27.01 -26.95
CA GLU A 179 -75.93 -27.39 -26.80
C GLU A 179 -76.87 -26.44 -27.56
N HIS A 180 -76.59 -25.13 -27.56
CA HIS A 180 -77.33 -24.15 -28.36
C HIS A 180 -77.06 -24.28 -29.87
N LYS A 181 -75.82 -24.55 -30.31
CA LYS A 181 -75.49 -24.82 -31.72
C LYS A 181 -76.24 -26.06 -32.23
N ASP A 182 -76.27 -27.14 -31.44
CA ASP A 182 -77.01 -28.36 -31.75
C ASP A 182 -78.54 -28.12 -31.75
N TYR A 183 -79.05 -27.32 -30.81
CA TYR A 183 -80.47 -26.93 -30.79
C TYR A 183 -80.87 -26.12 -32.03
N VAL A 184 -80.06 -25.12 -32.42
CA VAL A 184 -80.26 -24.33 -33.64
C VAL A 184 -80.21 -25.23 -34.88
N HIS A 185 -79.21 -26.10 -35.00
CA HIS A 185 -79.11 -27.03 -36.13
C HIS A 185 -80.33 -27.96 -36.25
N ASN A 186 -80.87 -28.43 -35.12
CA ASN A 186 -82.10 -29.22 -35.09
C ASN A 186 -83.36 -28.40 -35.48
N LEU A 187 -83.43 -27.11 -35.13
CA LEU A 187 -84.50 -26.21 -35.59
C LEU A 187 -84.39 -25.91 -37.09
N GLU A 188 -83.18 -25.64 -37.59
CA GLU A 188 -82.92 -25.43 -39.02
C GLU A 188 -83.35 -26.64 -39.84
N LYS A 189 -82.92 -27.84 -39.42
CA LYS A 189 -83.27 -29.14 -40.02
C LYS A 189 -84.77 -29.37 -40.05
N LYS A 190 -85.50 -29.09 -38.96
CA LYS A 190 -86.98 -29.11 -38.95
C LYS A 190 -87.55 -28.11 -39.95
N SER A 191 -87.06 -26.87 -39.95
CA SER A 191 -87.54 -25.83 -40.87
C SER A 191 -87.35 -26.20 -42.36
N VAL A 192 -86.29 -26.93 -42.70
CA VAL A 192 -86.04 -27.43 -44.07
C VAL A 192 -87.04 -28.52 -44.43
N LEU A 193 -87.28 -29.48 -43.54
CA LEU A 193 -88.28 -30.54 -43.75
C LEU A 193 -89.70 -29.98 -43.89
N ASP A 194 -90.06 -28.99 -43.06
CA ASP A 194 -91.36 -28.31 -43.13
C ASP A 194 -91.48 -27.45 -44.40
N LYS A 195 -90.40 -26.78 -44.84
CA LYS A 195 -90.35 -26.07 -46.13
C LYS A 195 -90.54 -27.03 -47.30
N ASP A 196 -89.91 -28.21 -47.31
CA ASP A 196 -90.09 -29.18 -48.40
C ASP A 196 -91.46 -29.88 -48.36
N ARG A 197 -92.06 -30.07 -47.18
CA ARG A 197 -93.46 -30.50 -47.06
C ARG A 197 -94.40 -29.44 -47.64
N LEU A 198 -94.29 -28.19 -47.18
CA LEU A 198 -95.07 -27.07 -47.70
C LEU A 198 -94.86 -26.90 -49.20
N ARG A 199 -93.64 -27.05 -49.70
CA ARG A 199 -93.32 -27.00 -51.15
C ARG A 199 -94.07 -28.07 -51.94
N LYS A 200 -94.20 -29.29 -51.42
CA LYS A 200 -94.97 -30.37 -52.07
C LYS A 200 -96.48 -30.07 -52.08
N GLU A 201 -97.04 -29.63 -50.95
CA GLU A 201 -98.44 -29.21 -50.87
C GLU A 201 -98.73 -27.98 -51.76
N ILE A 202 -97.81 -27.02 -51.81
CA ILE A 202 -97.87 -25.82 -52.66
C ILE A 202 -97.78 -26.21 -54.14
N ILE A 203 -96.91 -27.14 -54.55
CA ILE A 203 -96.84 -27.59 -55.95
C ILE A 203 -98.15 -28.25 -56.39
N GLN A 204 -98.78 -29.06 -55.54
CA GLN A 204 -100.11 -29.62 -55.84
C GLN A 204 -101.18 -28.52 -55.98
N ARG A 205 -101.23 -27.57 -55.03
CA ARG A 205 -102.18 -26.43 -55.11
C ARG A 205 -101.90 -25.52 -56.30
N VAL A 206 -100.63 -25.23 -56.62
CA VAL A 206 -100.21 -24.39 -57.74
C VAL A 206 -100.54 -25.04 -59.08
N ASN A 207 -100.44 -26.37 -59.22
CA ASN A 207 -100.88 -27.05 -60.44
C ASN A 207 -102.40 -26.91 -60.66
N MET A 208 -103.20 -27.07 -59.60
CA MET A 208 -104.66 -26.89 -59.62
C MET A 208 -105.07 -25.43 -59.86
N VAL A 209 -104.36 -24.48 -59.25
CA VAL A 209 -104.57 -23.03 -59.46
C VAL A 209 -104.07 -22.61 -60.84
N ALA A 210 -103.02 -23.21 -61.41
CA ALA A 210 -102.56 -22.93 -62.76
C ALA A 210 -103.55 -23.37 -63.84
N THR A 211 -104.30 -24.46 -63.62
CA THR A 211 -105.40 -24.83 -64.52
C THR A 211 -106.58 -23.85 -64.48
N GLU A 212 -106.84 -23.21 -63.34
CA GLU A 212 -107.82 -22.13 -63.24
C GLU A 212 -107.28 -20.82 -63.85
N PHE A 213 -106.06 -20.41 -63.50
CA PHE A 213 -105.44 -19.19 -64.03
C PHE A 213 -105.26 -19.22 -65.55
N ARG A 214 -105.08 -20.38 -66.19
CA ARG A 214 -105.07 -20.47 -67.67
C ARG A 214 -106.40 -20.10 -68.32
N LYS A 215 -107.54 -20.20 -67.61
CA LYS A 215 -108.85 -19.74 -68.08
C LYS A 215 -109.06 -18.23 -67.88
N VAL A 216 -108.35 -17.63 -66.93
CA VAL A 216 -108.48 -16.22 -66.54
C VAL A 216 -107.43 -15.34 -67.24
N ALA A 217 -106.22 -15.86 -67.45
CA ALA A 217 -105.11 -15.14 -68.08
C ALA A 217 -105.30 -14.86 -69.58
N THR A 218 -106.26 -15.52 -70.24
CA THR A 218 -106.73 -15.18 -71.59
C THR A 218 -107.62 -13.94 -71.63
N SER A 219 -108.04 -13.40 -70.47
CA SER A 219 -108.96 -12.26 -70.40
C SER A 219 -108.27 -10.91 -70.62
N GLN A 220 -107.15 -10.62 -69.93
CA GLN A 220 -106.54 -9.28 -69.92
C GLN A 220 -105.00 -9.32 -69.78
N MET A 221 -104.31 -8.61 -70.68
CA MET A 221 -102.88 -8.29 -70.61
C MET A 221 -102.64 -7.24 -69.50
N TRP A 222 -101.65 -7.26 -68.61
CA TRP A 222 -100.36 -7.98 -68.52
C TRP A 222 -99.32 -7.59 -69.57
N ASP A 223 -98.51 -6.57 -69.25
CA ASP A 223 -97.03 -6.69 -69.26
C ASP A 223 -96.37 -5.45 -68.62
N THR A 224 -96.75 -4.25 -69.08
CA THR A 224 -96.06 -2.98 -68.80
C THR A 224 -96.07 -2.57 -67.33
N THR A 225 -97.25 -2.55 -66.69
CA THR A 225 -97.40 -2.22 -65.26
C THR A 225 -96.66 -3.19 -64.34
N LYS A 226 -96.51 -4.46 -64.75
CA LYS A 226 -95.81 -5.47 -63.96
C LYS A 226 -94.31 -5.19 -63.88
N ARG A 227 -93.67 -4.85 -65.00
CA ARG A 227 -92.22 -4.61 -65.08
C ARG A 227 -91.80 -3.41 -64.20
N ALA A 228 -92.49 -2.29 -64.34
CA ALA A 228 -92.21 -1.07 -63.56
C ALA A 228 -92.35 -1.27 -62.04
N ILE A 229 -93.33 -2.08 -61.59
CA ILE A 229 -93.49 -2.41 -60.16
C ILE A 229 -92.37 -3.35 -59.69
N THR A 230 -91.97 -4.35 -60.50
CA THR A 230 -90.85 -5.24 -60.12
C THR A 230 -89.51 -4.53 -60.05
N GLU A 231 -89.24 -3.55 -60.93
CA GLU A 231 -87.99 -2.79 -60.96
C GLU A 231 -87.88 -1.86 -59.74
N ASN A 232 -88.93 -1.07 -59.44
CA ASN A 232 -88.96 -0.21 -58.26
C ASN A 232 -88.81 -1.02 -56.95
N ASN A 233 -89.48 -2.18 -56.84
CA ASN A 233 -89.34 -3.06 -55.68
C ASN A 233 -87.93 -3.66 -55.56
N ALA A 234 -87.27 -3.99 -56.66
CA ALA A 234 -85.88 -4.46 -56.64
C ALA A 234 -84.91 -3.36 -56.17
N VAL A 235 -85.11 -2.12 -56.62
CA VAL A 235 -84.28 -0.96 -56.21
C VAL A 235 -84.46 -0.64 -54.72
N THR A 236 -85.69 -0.64 -54.19
CA THR A 236 -85.91 -0.42 -52.75
C THR A 236 -85.33 -1.54 -51.89
N LEU A 237 -85.36 -2.79 -52.35
CA LEU A 237 -84.77 -3.92 -51.63
C LEU A 237 -83.22 -3.94 -51.68
N GLN A 238 -82.61 -3.45 -52.77
CA GLN A 238 -81.18 -3.14 -52.83
C GLN A 238 -80.80 -2.05 -51.82
N LEU A 239 -81.51 -0.92 -51.82
CA LEU A 239 -81.29 0.19 -50.88
C LEU A 239 -81.42 -0.26 -49.41
N ALA A 240 -82.46 -1.03 -49.07
CA ALA A 240 -82.65 -1.55 -47.71
C ALA A 240 -81.50 -2.47 -47.26
N LYS A 241 -80.89 -3.22 -48.20
CA LYS A 241 -79.73 -4.07 -47.93
C LYS A 241 -78.46 -3.24 -47.70
N THR A 242 -78.17 -2.26 -48.56
CA THR A 242 -76.97 -1.42 -48.42
C THR A 242 -77.03 -0.55 -47.16
N THR A 243 -78.20 -0.01 -46.78
CA THR A 243 -78.35 0.70 -45.51
C THR A 243 -78.12 -0.19 -44.30
N ARG A 244 -78.57 -1.46 -44.32
CA ARG A 244 -78.29 -2.41 -43.23
C ARG A 244 -76.80 -2.69 -43.07
N GLN A 245 -76.10 -2.93 -44.18
CA GLN A 245 -74.65 -3.14 -44.17
C GLN A 245 -73.91 -1.88 -43.68
N GLY A 246 -74.37 -0.68 -44.05
CA GLY A 246 -73.88 0.58 -43.50
C GLY A 246 -74.05 0.68 -41.99
N THR A 247 -75.22 0.34 -41.44
CA THR A 247 -75.45 0.35 -39.98
C THR A 247 -74.62 -0.69 -39.22
N GLN A 248 -74.32 -1.83 -39.83
CA GLN A 248 -73.45 -2.85 -39.23
C GLN A 248 -71.99 -2.38 -39.18
N LEU A 249 -71.46 -1.84 -40.28
CA LEU A 249 -70.09 -1.30 -40.34
C LEU A 249 -69.89 -0.09 -39.42
N LEU A 250 -70.94 0.70 -39.16
CA LEU A 250 -70.90 1.78 -38.16
C LEU A 250 -70.79 1.22 -36.74
N ALA A 251 -71.63 0.24 -36.37
CA ALA A 251 -71.56 -0.40 -35.05
C ALA A 251 -70.22 -1.12 -34.80
N GLU A 252 -69.66 -1.77 -35.82
CA GLU A 252 -68.32 -2.37 -35.77
C GLU A 252 -67.23 -1.31 -35.57
N ASN A 253 -67.33 -0.14 -36.22
CA ASN A 253 -66.40 0.98 -36.00
C ASN A 253 -66.51 1.57 -34.59
N GLU A 254 -67.70 1.67 -34.01
CA GLU A 254 -67.89 2.14 -32.64
C GLU A 254 -67.31 1.15 -31.61
N GLN A 255 -67.49 -0.16 -31.81
CA GLN A 255 -66.86 -1.19 -30.98
C GLN A 255 -65.32 -1.19 -31.09
N LEU A 256 -64.79 -1.07 -32.31
CA LEU A 256 -63.34 -1.01 -32.54
C LEU A 256 -62.71 0.25 -31.91
N ARG A 257 -63.40 1.40 -31.93
CA ARG A 257 -62.97 2.61 -31.21
C ARG A 257 -62.97 2.39 -29.70
N GLY A 258 -64.03 1.80 -29.13
CA GLY A 258 -64.07 1.47 -27.70
C GLY A 258 -62.90 0.57 -27.26
N HIS A 259 -62.60 -0.48 -28.05
CA HIS A 259 -61.44 -1.33 -27.82
C HIS A 259 -60.10 -0.60 -27.98
N GLN A 260 -59.97 0.34 -28.93
CA GLN A 260 -58.77 1.16 -29.08
C GLN A 260 -58.56 2.07 -27.86
N ASP A 261 -59.61 2.75 -27.39
CA ASP A 261 -59.56 3.62 -26.20
C ASP A 261 -59.18 2.82 -24.94
N ASP A 262 -59.72 1.61 -24.77
CA ASP A 262 -59.37 0.74 -23.65
C ASP A 262 -57.93 0.19 -23.74
N LEU A 263 -57.42 -0.10 -24.94
CA LEU A 263 -56.01 -0.44 -25.13
C LEU A 263 -55.09 0.73 -24.77
N CYS A 264 -55.45 1.96 -25.15
CA CYS A 264 -54.69 3.17 -24.79
C CYS A 264 -54.63 3.36 -23.27
N LYS A 265 -55.75 3.20 -22.55
CA LYS A 265 -55.77 3.26 -21.06
C LYS A 265 -54.88 2.19 -20.43
N GLN A 266 -54.87 0.97 -20.96
CA GLN A 266 -54.00 -0.10 -20.49
C GLN A 266 -52.51 0.20 -20.74
N LEU A 267 -52.17 0.77 -21.90
CA LEU A 267 -50.80 1.18 -22.23
C LEU A 267 -50.29 2.30 -21.30
N GLU A 268 -51.11 3.32 -21.00
CA GLU A 268 -50.73 4.37 -20.04
C GLU A 268 -50.49 3.81 -18.62
N LEU A 269 -51.34 2.89 -18.16
CA LEU A 269 -51.16 2.22 -16.87
C LEU A 269 -49.88 1.39 -16.84
N LEU A 270 -49.58 0.66 -17.91
CA LEU A 270 -48.37 -0.14 -18.05
C LEU A 270 -47.12 0.75 -18.09
N GLU A 271 -47.10 1.83 -18.89
CA GLU A 271 -46.00 2.80 -18.91
C GLU A 271 -45.75 3.42 -17.53
N ASN A 272 -46.81 3.80 -16.82
CA ASN A 272 -46.68 4.39 -15.48
C ASN A 272 -46.14 3.36 -14.47
N SER A 273 -46.55 2.10 -14.57
CA SER A 273 -45.96 1.01 -13.77
C SER A 273 -44.46 0.81 -14.10
N GLN A 274 -44.08 0.83 -15.38
CA GLN A 274 -42.70 0.67 -15.84
C GLN A 274 -41.80 1.82 -15.37
N LYS A 275 -42.27 3.08 -15.50
CA LYS A 275 -41.57 4.28 -15.01
C LYS A 275 -41.36 4.23 -13.48
N LEU A 276 -42.32 3.71 -12.73
CA LEU A 276 -42.23 3.56 -11.27
C LEU A 276 -41.29 2.42 -10.85
N MET A 277 -41.33 1.27 -11.55
CA MET A 277 -40.40 0.16 -11.34
C MET A 277 -38.96 0.55 -11.73
N ALA A 278 -38.76 1.29 -12.82
CA ALA A 278 -37.45 1.81 -13.20
C ALA A 278 -36.86 2.74 -12.14
N ARG A 279 -37.68 3.62 -11.53
CA ARG A 279 -37.27 4.46 -10.39
C ARG A 279 -36.88 3.62 -9.17
N LYS A 280 -37.68 2.60 -8.81
CA LYS A 280 -37.35 1.67 -7.71
C LYS A 280 -36.04 0.93 -7.96
N ASN A 281 -35.89 0.28 -9.12
CA ASN A 281 -34.68 -0.46 -9.48
C ASN A 281 -33.42 0.42 -9.45
N ARG A 282 -33.51 1.67 -9.91
CA ARG A 282 -32.39 2.64 -9.85
C ARG A 282 -32.07 3.08 -8.42
N GLY A 283 -33.06 3.06 -7.51
CA GLY A 283 -32.85 3.22 -6.06
C GLY A 283 -32.17 1.98 -5.45
N HIS A 284 -32.69 0.79 -5.73
CA HIS A 284 -32.12 -0.47 -5.24
C HIS A 284 -30.67 -0.68 -5.73
N GLN A 285 -30.35 -0.35 -6.99
CA GLN A 285 -28.96 -0.38 -7.48
C GLN A 285 -28.03 0.54 -6.68
N LYS A 286 -28.46 1.75 -6.29
CA LYS A 286 -27.64 2.64 -5.44
C LYS A 286 -27.41 2.05 -4.05
N VAL A 287 -28.45 1.47 -3.44
CA VAL A 287 -28.34 0.81 -2.12
C VAL A 287 -27.43 -0.42 -2.20
N ILE A 288 -27.55 -1.23 -3.25
CA ILE A 288 -26.68 -2.39 -3.49
C ILE A 288 -25.22 -1.94 -3.67
N LEU A 289 -24.96 -0.89 -4.46
CA LEU A 289 -23.61 -0.34 -4.62
C LEU A 289 -23.01 0.12 -3.29
N MET A 290 -23.74 0.94 -2.52
CA MET A 290 -23.31 1.39 -1.19
C MET A 290 -23.05 0.22 -0.21
N LEU A 291 -23.89 -0.83 -0.26
CA LEU A 291 -23.69 -2.03 0.57
C LEU A 291 -22.48 -2.84 0.10
N THR A 292 -22.24 -3.00 -1.21
CA THR A 292 -21.05 -3.71 -1.71
C THR A 292 -19.75 -2.94 -1.47
N GLU A 293 -19.76 -1.60 -1.53
CA GLU A 293 -18.63 -0.78 -1.12
C GLU A 293 -18.35 -0.95 0.38
N LYS A 294 -19.38 -0.80 1.24
CA LYS A 294 -19.22 -0.97 2.70
C LYS A 294 -18.81 -2.39 3.10
N CYS A 295 -19.27 -3.43 2.39
CA CYS A 295 -18.80 -4.80 2.59
C CYS A 295 -17.33 -4.96 2.17
N ARG A 296 -16.89 -4.35 1.07
CA ARG A 296 -15.48 -4.36 0.62
C ARG A 296 -14.58 -3.63 1.62
N GLU A 297 -15.01 -2.48 2.16
CA GLU A 297 -14.31 -1.76 3.23
C GLU A 297 -14.16 -2.62 4.50
N LEU A 298 -15.23 -3.29 4.93
CA LEU A 298 -15.19 -4.19 6.10
C LEU A 298 -14.25 -5.38 5.87
N GLN A 299 -14.28 -5.99 4.68
CA GLN A 299 -13.37 -7.09 4.30
C GLN A 299 -11.90 -6.65 4.29
N GLN A 300 -11.61 -5.45 3.79
CA GLN A 300 -10.27 -4.85 3.84
C GLN A 300 -9.82 -4.64 5.30
N GLY A 301 -10.68 -4.05 6.14
CA GLY A 301 -10.40 -3.87 7.57
C GLY A 301 -10.14 -5.18 8.32
N THR A 302 -10.87 -6.26 8.02
CA THR A 302 -10.58 -7.58 8.60
C THR A 302 -9.25 -8.15 8.12
N ALA A 303 -8.93 -8.04 6.83
CA ALA A 303 -7.67 -8.53 6.28
C ALA A 303 -6.45 -7.75 6.81
N GLU A 304 -6.59 -6.44 7.05
CA GLU A 304 -5.57 -5.63 7.71
C GLU A 304 -5.37 -6.04 9.17
N ALA A 305 -6.46 -6.25 9.92
CA ALA A 305 -6.39 -6.73 11.30
C ALA A 305 -5.72 -8.12 11.43
N GLU A 306 -5.96 -9.02 10.48
CA GLU A 306 -5.29 -10.34 10.42
C GLU A 306 -3.80 -10.22 10.07
N ARG A 307 -3.44 -9.38 9.10
CA ARG A 307 -2.02 -9.09 8.79
C ARG A 307 -1.28 -8.49 9.99
N LEU A 308 -1.91 -7.58 10.72
CA LEU A 308 -1.35 -6.99 11.94
C LEU A 308 -1.18 -8.03 13.07
N ARG A 309 -2.10 -8.99 13.22
CA ARG A 309 -1.93 -10.13 14.15
C ARG A 309 -0.76 -11.03 13.78
N VAL A 310 -0.58 -11.33 12.49
CA VAL A 310 0.57 -12.14 12.03
C VAL A 310 1.89 -11.41 12.27
N LEU A 311 1.95 -10.11 12.00
CA LEU A 311 3.12 -9.26 12.30
C LEU A 311 3.42 -9.18 13.80
N LEU A 312 2.40 -9.06 14.66
CA LEU A 312 2.58 -9.12 16.12
C LEU A 312 3.15 -10.47 16.56
N GLY A 313 2.60 -11.59 16.08
CA GLY A 313 3.11 -12.92 16.41
C GLY A 313 4.56 -13.17 15.93
N GLN A 314 4.96 -12.56 14.81
CA GLN A 314 6.35 -12.57 14.35
C GLN A 314 7.26 -11.73 15.27
N LEU A 315 6.85 -10.51 15.61
CA LEU A 315 7.59 -9.63 16.53
C LEU A 315 7.72 -10.23 17.94
N GLU A 316 6.71 -10.95 18.43
CA GLU A 316 6.74 -11.68 19.70
C GLU A 316 7.75 -12.85 19.65
N GLN A 317 7.81 -13.59 18.54
CA GLN A 317 8.81 -14.66 18.33
C GLN A 317 10.24 -14.10 18.25
N ASP A 318 10.45 -13.02 17.50
CA ASP A 318 11.76 -12.36 17.39
C ASP A 318 12.21 -11.76 18.72
N LEU A 319 11.29 -11.15 19.50
CA LEU A 319 11.58 -10.66 20.85
C LEU A 319 11.99 -11.82 21.79
N LEU A 320 11.26 -12.93 21.76
CA LEU A 320 11.53 -14.09 22.61
C LEU A 320 12.86 -14.75 22.23
N LYS A 321 13.19 -14.81 20.94
CA LYS A 321 14.51 -15.23 20.45
C LYS A 321 15.62 -14.28 20.91
N GLN A 322 15.46 -12.96 20.75
CA GLN A 322 16.44 -11.99 21.25
C GLN A 322 16.65 -12.07 22.76
N GLN A 323 15.62 -12.44 23.54
CA GLN A 323 15.76 -12.72 24.97
C GLN A 323 16.59 -13.98 25.24
N GLN A 324 16.42 -15.05 24.47
CA GLN A 324 17.25 -16.26 24.56
C GLN A 324 18.71 -15.96 24.17
N ASP A 325 18.95 -15.25 23.08
CA ASP A 325 20.28 -14.83 22.63
C ASP A 325 20.98 -13.96 23.70
N ASN A 326 20.25 -13.03 24.32
CA ASN A 326 20.76 -12.22 25.45
C ASN A 326 21.07 -13.05 26.71
N GLN A 327 20.32 -14.13 26.97
CA GLN A 327 20.62 -15.05 28.07
C GLN A 327 21.86 -15.90 27.78
N ALA A 328 22.03 -16.38 26.54
CA ALA A 328 23.23 -17.08 26.11
C ALA A 328 24.49 -16.20 26.25
N LEU A 329 24.46 -14.97 25.74
CA LEU A 329 25.57 -14.01 25.84
C LEU A 329 25.91 -13.63 27.30
N ARG A 330 24.91 -13.59 28.21
CA ARG A 330 25.15 -13.41 29.64
C ARG A 330 25.87 -14.62 30.25
N ASN A 331 25.44 -15.83 29.90
CA ASN A 331 26.07 -17.07 30.37
C ASN A 331 27.52 -17.19 29.86
N GLU A 332 27.79 -16.83 28.60
CA GLU A 332 29.14 -16.79 28.03
C GLU A 332 30.03 -15.75 28.74
N ARG A 333 29.51 -14.52 28.93
CA ARG A 333 30.19 -13.47 29.71
C ARG A 333 30.57 -13.97 31.11
N ASP A 334 29.67 -14.68 31.78
CA ASP A 334 29.88 -15.13 33.17
C ASP A 334 30.84 -16.33 33.24
N GLN A 335 30.89 -17.18 32.21
CA GLN A 335 31.97 -18.17 32.04
C GLN A 335 33.33 -17.50 31.79
N LEU A 336 33.39 -16.47 30.94
CA LEU A 336 34.63 -15.72 30.66
C LEU A 336 35.13 -14.95 31.89
N ASN A 337 34.22 -14.37 32.69
CA ASN A 337 34.55 -13.76 33.97
C ASN A 337 35.18 -14.80 34.92
N LEU A 338 34.60 -15.99 35.04
CA LEU A 338 35.14 -17.07 35.88
C LEU A 338 36.50 -17.59 35.37
N GLN A 339 36.75 -17.59 34.06
CA GLN A 339 38.07 -17.89 33.50
C GLN A 339 39.10 -16.80 33.82
N LEU A 340 38.70 -15.53 33.72
CA LEU A 340 39.54 -14.37 34.05
C LEU A 340 39.91 -14.36 35.55
N GLU A 341 38.98 -14.65 36.45
CA GLU A 341 39.25 -14.79 37.89
C GLU A 341 40.27 -15.90 38.19
N ARG A 342 40.17 -17.05 37.51
CA ARG A 342 41.15 -18.14 37.62
C ARG A 342 42.54 -17.70 37.15
N GLN A 343 42.63 -17.06 35.98
CA GLN A 343 43.89 -16.54 35.44
C GLN A 343 44.50 -15.44 36.34
N GLN A 344 43.68 -14.59 36.96
CA GLN A 344 44.15 -13.62 37.95
C GLN A 344 44.69 -14.30 39.22
N ALA A 345 44.02 -15.34 39.72
CA ALA A 345 44.50 -16.12 40.86
C ALA A 345 45.80 -16.89 40.56
N GLU A 346 45.94 -17.44 39.35
CA GLU A 346 47.19 -18.05 38.86
C GLU A 346 48.30 -17.03 38.70
N GLY A 347 48.02 -15.86 38.12
CA GLY A 347 48.96 -14.74 38.02
C GLY A 347 49.45 -14.26 39.39
N GLN A 348 48.56 -14.15 40.38
CA GLN A 348 48.95 -13.85 41.77
C GLN A 348 49.83 -14.93 42.40
N ARG A 349 49.55 -16.22 42.16
CA ARG A 349 50.40 -17.34 42.62
C ARG A 349 51.79 -17.29 41.99
N LEU A 350 51.87 -17.10 40.67
CA LEU A 350 53.14 -16.96 39.94
C LEU A 350 53.94 -15.73 40.41
N GLN A 351 53.28 -14.60 40.64
CA GLN A 351 53.91 -13.39 41.16
C GLN A 351 54.43 -13.58 42.61
N GLN A 352 53.71 -14.33 43.45
CA GLN A 352 54.20 -14.73 44.77
C GLN A 352 55.41 -15.67 44.68
N GLN A 353 55.41 -16.65 43.77
CA GLN A 353 56.56 -17.53 43.52
C GLN A 353 57.77 -16.72 43.04
N LEU A 354 57.61 -15.85 42.04
CA LEU A 354 58.67 -14.96 41.56
C LEU A 354 59.24 -14.08 42.68
N SER A 355 58.39 -13.59 43.60
CA SER A 355 58.85 -12.80 44.75
C SER A 355 59.64 -13.62 45.80
N LYS A 356 59.48 -14.95 45.82
CA LYS A 356 60.28 -15.86 46.65
C LYS A 356 61.62 -16.14 45.96
N GLU A 357 61.60 -16.49 44.68
CA GLU A 357 62.81 -16.70 43.87
C GLU A 357 63.71 -15.46 43.84
N GLN A 358 63.14 -14.26 43.71
CA GLN A 358 63.89 -13.00 43.80
C GLN A 358 64.56 -12.79 45.17
N LYS A 359 63.94 -13.25 46.27
CA LYS A 359 64.54 -13.18 47.62
C LYS A 359 65.65 -14.21 47.81
N VAL A 360 65.45 -15.44 47.34
CA VAL A 360 66.48 -16.49 47.35
C VAL A 360 67.67 -16.02 46.51
N ARG A 361 67.43 -15.55 45.28
CA ARG A 361 68.46 -14.98 44.41
C ARG A 361 69.19 -13.80 45.07
N ALA A 362 68.49 -12.85 45.68
CA ALA A 362 69.14 -11.74 46.38
C ALA A 362 70.01 -12.22 47.55
N SER A 363 69.57 -13.21 48.33
CA SER A 363 70.40 -13.81 49.39
C SER A 363 71.65 -14.49 48.83
N LEU A 364 71.54 -15.23 47.73
CA LEU A 364 72.68 -15.85 47.04
C LEU A 364 73.63 -14.81 46.46
N GLU A 365 73.12 -13.73 45.86
CA GLU A 365 73.95 -12.61 45.37
C GLU A 365 74.69 -11.91 46.53
N THR A 366 74.08 -11.75 47.71
CA THR A 366 74.78 -11.23 48.90
C THR A 366 75.81 -12.22 49.47
N ALA A 367 75.52 -13.52 49.49
CA ALA A 367 76.46 -14.54 49.96
C ALA A 367 77.65 -14.69 49.01
N LEU A 368 77.44 -14.60 47.70
CA LEU A 368 78.49 -14.57 46.68
C LEU A 368 79.34 -13.30 46.83
N ALA A 369 78.73 -12.13 47.02
CA ALA A 369 79.47 -10.89 47.25
C ALA A 369 80.40 -11.00 48.48
N GLN A 370 79.89 -11.51 49.60
CA GLN A 370 80.68 -11.77 50.82
C GLN A 370 81.78 -12.81 50.58
N ALA A 371 81.50 -13.90 49.85
CA ALA A 371 82.51 -14.88 49.48
C ALA A 371 83.61 -14.27 48.58
N THR A 372 83.26 -13.35 47.67
CA THR A 372 84.27 -12.65 46.85
C THR A 372 85.13 -11.67 47.64
N SER A 373 84.61 -10.98 48.67
CA SER A 373 85.46 -10.17 49.54
C SER A 373 86.38 -11.04 50.40
N PHE A 374 85.86 -12.10 51.03
CA PHE A 374 86.71 -13.06 51.77
C PHE A 374 87.80 -13.69 50.88
N LEU A 375 87.51 -14.00 49.61
CA LEU A 375 88.52 -14.48 48.67
C LEU A 375 89.55 -13.40 48.29
N GLN A 376 89.15 -12.13 48.17
CA GLN A 376 90.09 -11.02 47.98
C GLN A 376 91.00 -10.83 49.19
N ASP A 377 90.47 -10.96 50.41
CA ASP A 377 91.24 -10.89 51.65
C ASP A 377 92.25 -12.06 51.74
N ILE A 378 91.82 -13.29 51.43
CA ILE A 378 92.70 -14.48 51.35
C ILE A 378 93.82 -14.32 50.31
N VAL A 379 93.59 -13.57 49.22
CA VAL A 379 94.57 -13.35 48.15
C VAL A 379 95.51 -12.18 48.43
N GLN A 380 95.08 -11.17 49.21
CA GLN A 380 95.94 -10.04 49.61
C GLN A 380 96.92 -10.38 50.74
N MET A 381 96.65 -11.46 51.50
CA MET A 381 97.55 -11.99 52.53
C MET A 381 98.88 -12.48 51.94
N GLN A 382 99.94 -11.67 52.05
CA GLN A 382 101.31 -12.06 51.69
C GLN A 382 102.07 -12.63 52.90
N PRO A 383 102.92 -13.65 52.74
CA PRO A 383 103.81 -14.10 53.80
C PRO A 383 104.95 -13.09 54.03
N ASN A 384 105.23 -12.78 55.30
CA ASN A 384 106.38 -11.97 55.67
C ASN A 384 107.68 -12.69 55.29
N LYS A 385 108.64 -11.95 54.73
CA LYS A 385 109.86 -12.51 54.10
C LYS A 385 111.03 -12.71 55.08
N GLU A 386 110.81 -12.42 56.35
CA GLU A 386 111.80 -12.45 57.43
C GLU A 386 111.38 -13.48 58.49
N ASP A 387 111.30 -14.75 58.09
CA ASP A 387 111.85 -15.88 58.85
C ASP A 387 111.80 -17.16 58.00
N ARG A 388 112.84 -18.01 58.10
CA ARG A 388 112.98 -19.25 57.31
C ARG A 388 112.75 -20.53 58.13
N ASP A 389 111.81 -20.44 59.06
CA ASP A 389 111.09 -21.58 59.65
C ASP A 389 109.68 -21.09 60.05
N PHE A 390 108.72 -22.00 60.22
CA PHE A 390 107.30 -21.71 60.56
C PHE A 390 106.37 -21.08 59.49
N ASP A 391 106.46 -21.49 58.22
CA ASP A 391 105.36 -21.30 57.24
C ASP A 391 104.01 -21.88 57.72
N VAL A 392 104.05 -22.79 58.71
CA VAL A 392 102.89 -23.47 59.32
C VAL A 392 101.80 -22.52 59.84
N VAL A 393 102.14 -21.38 60.42
CA VAL A 393 101.12 -20.46 61.01
C VAL A 393 100.31 -19.75 59.91
N PHE A 394 100.98 -19.31 58.85
CA PHE A 394 100.34 -18.73 57.66
C PHE A 394 99.46 -19.77 56.96
N GLN A 395 99.96 -21.00 56.80
CA GLN A 395 99.19 -22.14 56.29
C GLN A 395 97.95 -22.44 57.16
N LEU A 396 98.05 -22.36 58.49
CA LEU A 396 96.94 -22.57 59.42
C LEU A 396 95.87 -21.50 59.32
N GLN A 397 96.23 -20.21 59.43
CA GLN A 397 95.27 -19.11 59.30
C GLN A 397 94.57 -19.12 57.93
N ARG A 398 95.33 -19.37 56.85
CA ARG A 398 94.76 -19.50 55.50
C ARG A 398 93.80 -20.69 55.41
N LYS A 399 94.09 -21.81 56.06
CA LYS A 399 93.22 -22.99 56.13
C LYS A 399 91.97 -22.75 56.96
N GLU A 400 92.05 -22.01 58.08
CA GLU A 400 90.90 -21.61 58.88
C GLU A 400 89.98 -20.65 58.10
N MET A 401 90.52 -19.62 57.43
CA MET A 401 89.71 -18.72 56.61
C MET A 401 89.10 -19.45 55.40
N LEU A 402 89.80 -20.42 54.81
CA LEU A 402 89.22 -21.30 53.79
C LEU A 402 88.10 -22.20 54.35
N GLN A 403 88.22 -22.71 55.59
CA GLN A 403 87.11 -23.45 56.23
C GLN A 403 85.93 -22.54 56.59
N GLN A 404 86.17 -21.29 57.00
CA GLN A 404 85.11 -20.30 57.23
C GLN A 404 84.40 -19.92 55.92
N LEU A 405 85.14 -19.74 54.82
CA LEU A 405 84.57 -19.57 53.48
C LEU A 405 83.71 -20.78 53.07
N LEU A 406 84.18 -22.00 53.36
CA LEU A 406 83.45 -23.24 53.04
C LEU A 406 82.18 -23.40 53.88
N LEU A 407 82.20 -22.95 55.15
CA LEU A 407 81.01 -22.87 56.01
C LEU A 407 80.02 -21.79 55.54
N MET A 408 80.49 -20.62 55.10
CA MET A 408 79.68 -19.55 54.52
C MET A 408 78.99 -19.98 53.22
N LEU A 409 79.73 -20.66 52.33
CA LEU A 409 79.16 -21.22 51.10
C LEU A 409 78.22 -22.40 51.41
N GLY A 410 78.53 -23.21 52.42
CA GLY A 410 77.67 -24.30 52.89
C GLY A 410 76.32 -23.82 53.42
N SER A 411 76.29 -22.75 54.23
CA SER A 411 75.03 -22.18 54.73
C SER A 411 74.20 -21.50 53.63
N ALA A 412 74.84 -20.93 52.61
CA ALA A 412 74.16 -20.45 51.41
C ALA A 412 73.49 -21.59 50.62
N VAL A 413 74.12 -22.76 50.50
CA VAL A 413 73.53 -23.94 49.83
C VAL A 413 72.32 -24.50 50.59
N VAL A 414 72.32 -24.43 51.93
CA VAL A 414 71.13 -24.80 52.75
C VAL A 414 69.94 -23.87 52.50
N SER A 415 70.15 -22.68 51.92
CA SER A 415 69.08 -21.73 51.59
C SER A 415 68.33 -22.07 50.30
N SER A 416 68.77 -23.08 49.53
CA SER A 416 68.04 -23.62 48.37
C SER A 416 67.41 -24.99 48.68
N PRO A 417 66.07 -25.10 48.79
CA PRO A 417 65.40 -26.39 48.83
C PRO A 417 65.64 -27.15 47.52
N GLN A 418 66.22 -28.36 47.60
CA GLN A 418 66.53 -29.18 46.43
C GLN A 418 65.26 -29.72 45.76
N MET A 419 65.35 -29.97 44.45
CA MET A 419 64.40 -30.86 43.76
C MET A 419 64.56 -32.29 44.28
N ALA A 420 63.54 -32.83 44.96
CA ALA A 420 63.45 -34.25 45.28
C ALA A 420 61.98 -34.73 45.32
N GLU A 421 61.76 -35.87 44.68
CA GLU A 421 60.77 -36.91 44.99
C GLU A 421 59.29 -36.56 45.23
N ALA A 422 58.45 -36.90 44.23
CA ALA A 422 57.18 -37.63 44.45
C ALA A 422 56.72 -38.34 43.15
N LEU A 423 57.39 -39.43 42.76
CA LEU A 423 56.90 -40.31 41.70
C LEU A 423 55.86 -41.29 42.26
N HIS A 424 54.56 -41.05 42.03
CA HIS A 424 53.54 -42.08 42.24
C HIS A 424 52.51 -42.14 41.09
N ARG A 425 52.55 -43.28 40.39
CA ARG A 425 51.43 -43.93 39.71
C ARG A 425 50.33 -44.27 40.75
N GLU A 426 49.05 -44.48 40.42
CA GLU A 426 48.34 -44.54 39.13
C GLU A 426 46.82 -44.38 39.39
N SER A 427 46.04 -43.90 38.41
CA SER A 427 44.68 -44.43 38.11
C SER A 427 44.03 -43.70 36.92
N HIS A 428 43.72 -44.46 35.87
CA HIS A 428 42.62 -44.14 34.96
C HIS A 428 41.31 -44.72 35.53
N PRO A 429 40.15 -44.33 34.99
CA PRO A 429 39.59 -45.19 33.95
C PRO A 429 39.22 -44.46 32.64
N CYS A 430 39.11 -45.24 31.57
CA CYS A 430 38.60 -44.78 30.27
C CYS A 430 37.06 -44.69 30.26
N GLY A 431 36.51 -43.90 29.32
CA GLY A 431 35.07 -43.73 29.16
C GLY A 431 34.66 -43.14 27.81
N LEU A 432 35.06 -43.79 26.71
CA LEU A 432 34.48 -43.56 25.37
C LEU A 432 33.49 -44.68 25.03
N PRO A 433 32.46 -44.36 24.24
CA PRO A 433 32.43 -44.91 22.88
C PRO A 433 32.46 -43.84 21.76
N ARG A 434 32.98 -44.24 20.60
CA ARG A 434 32.55 -43.73 19.28
C ARG A 434 31.21 -44.45 18.92
N GLU A 435 30.42 -44.11 17.90
CA GLU A 435 30.68 -43.72 16.51
C GLU A 435 29.49 -42.88 15.98
N GLY A 436 29.56 -42.18 14.84
CA GLY A 436 30.67 -41.98 13.90
C GLY A 436 30.18 -41.31 12.60
N GLN A 437 31.09 -41.10 11.65
CA GLN A 437 30.88 -40.52 10.31
C GLN A 437 30.38 -39.05 10.27
N GLY A 438 31.00 -38.10 9.58
CA GLY A 438 32.31 -38.12 8.89
C GLY A 438 32.25 -37.75 7.41
N SER A 439 32.34 -36.45 7.11
CA SER A 439 32.94 -35.96 5.86
C SER A 439 33.68 -34.66 6.17
N SER A 440 34.77 -34.38 5.44
CA SER A 440 35.82 -33.46 5.90
C SER A 440 36.19 -32.41 4.85
N THR A 441 36.61 -31.25 5.35
CA THR A 441 37.54 -30.31 4.71
C THR A 441 37.27 -29.87 3.26
N GLN A 442 37.06 -28.56 3.08
CA GLN A 442 38.07 -27.79 2.37
C GLN A 442 38.55 -26.62 3.23
N LEU A 443 39.86 -26.38 3.20
CA LEU A 443 40.47 -25.20 3.80
C LEU A 443 40.33 -24.03 2.83
N LEU A 444 40.14 -22.82 3.36
CA LEU A 444 40.69 -21.62 2.74
C LEU A 444 41.59 -20.90 3.75
N ARG A 445 42.75 -20.46 3.27
CA ARG A 445 43.86 -19.99 4.10
C ARG A 445 43.58 -18.60 4.66
N THR A 446 43.54 -18.45 5.99
CA THR A 446 43.71 -17.16 6.66
C THR A 446 45.18 -16.74 6.64
N GLY A 447 45.71 -16.46 5.44
CA GLY A 447 47.00 -15.81 5.24
C GLY A 447 46.81 -14.31 5.03
N SER A 448 47.77 -13.50 5.51
CA SER A 448 47.97 -12.08 5.15
C SER A 448 46.72 -11.17 5.15
N LEU A 449 46.28 -10.73 6.33
CA LEU A 449 45.58 -9.43 6.49
C LEU A 449 46.30 -8.47 7.47
N LEU A 450 47.61 -8.67 7.67
CA LEU A 450 48.49 -7.74 8.41
C LEU A 450 49.33 -6.87 7.46
N GLN A 451 48.91 -6.70 6.20
CA GLN A 451 49.66 -5.91 5.21
C GLN A 451 48.77 -5.21 4.15
N GLN A 452 47.64 -4.64 4.56
CA GLN A 452 46.93 -3.65 3.74
C GLN A 452 46.24 -2.51 4.53
N LEU A 453 46.65 -2.28 5.78
CA LEU A 453 46.23 -1.13 6.60
C LEU A 453 47.30 -0.01 6.69
N SER A 454 48.31 -0.05 5.81
CA SER A 454 49.27 1.05 5.59
C SER A 454 48.68 2.09 4.62
N GLY A 455 47.59 2.75 5.01
CA GLY A 455 46.87 3.64 4.07
C GLY A 455 45.70 4.46 4.63
N ILE A 456 45.55 4.60 5.96
CA ILE A 456 44.48 5.43 6.55
C ILE A 456 45.11 6.63 7.27
N VAL A 457 45.00 7.81 6.66
CA VAL A 457 45.36 9.09 7.27
C VAL A 457 44.30 9.46 8.31
N PRO A 458 44.65 9.92 9.53
CA PRO A 458 43.67 10.40 10.49
C PRO A 458 42.95 11.64 9.94
N TYR A 459 41.62 11.58 9.88
CA TYR A 459 40.77 12.64 9.35
C TYR A 459 41.05 13.99 10.01
N ARG A 460 41.18 15.04 9.19
CA ARG A 460 41.22 16.43 9.64
C ARG A 460 39.80 17.03 9.54
N PRO A 461 39.40 17.95 10.44
CA PRO A 461 38.15 18.68 10.27
C PRO A 461 38.22 19.59 9.04
N GLY A 462 37.60 19.19 7.92
CA GLY A 462 37.59 20.00 6.69
C GLY A 462 36.96 19.36 5.44
N ASP A 463 36.98 18.04 5.31
CA ASP A 463 36.76 17.36 4.00
C ASP A 463 35.28 17.15 3.60
N LEU A 464 34.39 18.08 3.96
CA LEU A 464 33.06 18.24 3.37
C LEU A 464 32.87 19.72 2.98
N GLY A 465 33.12 20.02 1.71
CA GLY A 465 33.23 21.39 1.24
C GLY A 465 31.90 22.12 1.11
N LEU A 466 31.61 23.03 2.07
CA LEU A 466 30.86 24.29 1.85
C LEU A 466 30.88 25.20 3.11
N VAL A 467 32.07 25.60 3.58
CA VAL A 467 32.22 26.57 4.70
C VAL A 467 33.37 27.56 4.43
N PRO A 468 33.07 28.86 4.18
CA PRO A 468 34.07 29.93 4.23
C PRO A 468 34.63 30.11 5.64
N ARG A 469 35.94 30.36 5.77
CA ARG A 469 36.66 30.37 7.06
C ARG A 469 36.35 31.62 7.89
N ARG A 470 36.32 31.45 9.23
CA ARG A 470 36.40 32.57 10.19
C ARG A 470 37.83 33.15 10.24
N ILE A 471 37.92 34.45 10.51
CA ILE A 471 39.13 35.12 11.02
C ILE A 471 38.97 35.33 12.54
N HIS A 472 40.08 35.55 13.26
CA HIS A 472 40.13 35.61 14.73
C HIS A 472 39.24 36.68 15.38
N ILE A 473 38.82 36.37 16.62
CA ILE A 473 38.38 37.33 17.64
C ILE A 473 39.42 37.31 18.76
N PRO A 474 40.10 38.43 19.07
CA PRO A 474 40.63 38.72 20.41
C PRO A 474 39.60 39.51 21.25
N PRO A 475 39.67 39.50 22.59
CA PRO A 475 38.57 39.98 23.45
C PRO A 475 38.76 41.40 24.00
N ASN A 476 37.66 42.18 24.08
CA ASN A 476 37.34 43.00 25.25
C ASN A 476 35.86 43.48 25.23
N PRO A 477 35.23 43.79 26.38
CA PRO A 477 33.78 44.06 26.46
C PRO A 477 33.41 45.53 26.74
N GLU A 478 34.01 46.53 26.07
CA GLU A 478 33.71 47.95 26.34
C GLU A 478 33.23 48.80 25.12
N ASP A 479 33.61 48.47 23.88
CA ASP A 479 33.31 49.29 22.68
C ASP A 479 31.87 49.13 22.13
N LEU A 480 30.86 49.28 22.99
CA LEU A 480 29.43 49.21 22.62
C LEU A 480 28.79 50.60 22.33
N ARG A 481 29.61 51.60 21.97
CA ARG A 481 29.17 52.97 21.67
C ARG A 481 30.02 53.67 20.61
N LEU A 482 29.86 53.28 19.33
CA LEU A 482 30.10 54.11 18.13
C LEU A 482 29.91 53.25 16.86
N LEU A 483 28.72 53.30 16.23
CA LEU A 483 28.51 52.90 14.82
C LEU A 483 27.08 53.22 14.31
N SER A 484 26.64 54.47 14.50
CA SER A 484 25.68 55.09 13.56
C SER A 484 26.47 55.72 12.40
N HIS A 485 25.81 55.95 11.26
CA HIS A 485 26.36 56.56 10.03
C HIS A 485 27.30 55.71 9.14
N THR A 486 26.82 54.63 8.50
CA THR A 486 27.25 54.26 7.12
C THR A 486 26.24 53.35 6.39
N THR A 487 25.20 53.93 5.78
CA THR A 487 24.35 53.23 4.78
C THR A 487 23.75 54.20 3.75
N ARG A 488 24.62 54.91 3.01
CA ARG A 488 24.23 55.53 1.75
C ARG A 488 24.39 54.50 0.63
N MET A 489 23.31 53.83 0.25
CA MET A 489 23.28 52.98 -0.95
C MET A 489 22.61 53.72 -2.09
N GLY A 490 23.35 53.92 -3.18
CA GLY A 490 22.84 54.51 -4.41
C GLY A 490 22.32 53.47 -5.40
N ASN A 491 21.51 53.96 -6.34
CA ASN A 491 20.95 53.32 -7.53
C ASN A 491 21.64 52.04 -8.03
N LEU A 492 20.84 51.01 -8.30
CA LEU A 492 21.14 50.00 -9.32
C LEU A 492 20.14 50.11 -10.47
N GLN A 493 20.65 50.02 -11.70
CA GLN A 493 19.87 50.12 -12.92
C GLN A 493 19.17 48.78 -13.22
N ALA A 494 17.88 48.83 -13.59
CA ALA A 494 17.20 47.70 -14.19
C ALA A 494 17.33 47.76 -15.72
N TYR A 495 17.66 46.62 -16.35
CA TYR A 495 17.66 46.52 -17.82
C TYR A 495 16.23 46.35 -18.35
N SER A 496 15.87 47.26 -19.27
CA SER A 496 14.97 47.11 -20.42
C SER A 496 14.52 45.66 -20.72
N SER A 497 13.24 45.28 -20.84
CA SER A 497 12.16 45.76 -21.74
C SER A 497 11.57 44.50 -22.47
N PRO A 498 10.47 44.56 -23.26
CA PRO A 498 9.64 45.71 -23.62
C PRO A 498 8.12 45.53 -23.44
N GLU A 499 7.42 46.69 -23.42
CA GLU A 499 6.07 46.99 -23.93
C GLU A 499 4.84 46.09 -23.59
N SER A 500 3.68 46.67 -23.27
CA SER A 500 3.09 47.88 -23.89
C SER A 500 2.31 48.81 -22.94
N HIS A 501 2.39 50.12 -23.25
CA HIS A 501 1.47 51.26 -23.05
C HIS A 501 0.29 51.15 -22.04
N PHE A 502 -0.11 52.18 -21.27
CA PHE A 502 0.30 53.58 -20.99
C PHE A 502 -0.67 54.12 -19.88
N PRO A 503 -0.55 55.34 -19.32
CA PRO A 503 0.61 56.11 -18.85
C PRO A 503 0.53 56.39 -17.31
N GLN A 504 1.59 56.93 -16.72
CA GLN A 504 1.59 57.39 -15.32
C GLN A 504 1.08 58.85 -15.16
N ARG A 505 0.20 59.10 -14.17
CA ARG A 505 -0.03 60.40 -13.49
C ARG A 505 -1.04 60.22 -12.35
N LEU A 506 -0.67 60.51 -11.09
CA LEU A 506 -1.53 61.12 -10.04
C LEU A 506 -0.91 61.10 -8.63
N VAL A 507 -0.06 62.09 -8.35
CA VAL A 507 0.10 62.80 -7.06
C VAL A 507 0.51 64.22 -7.51
N GLN A 508 -0.17 65.33 -7.23
CA GLN A 508 -1.09 65.68 -6.14
C GLN A 508 -2.20 66.65 -6.63
N LEU A 509 -3.32 66.73 -5.88
CA LEU A 509 -4.25 67.87 -5.70
C LEU A 509 -4.86 68.61 -6.91
N ILE A 510 -6.19 68.64 -6.94
CA ILE A 510 -7.04 69.56 -7.73
C ILE A 510 -7.65 70.62 -6.81
N VAL A 511 -7.90 71.83 -7.32
CA VAL A 511 -8.65 72.91 -6.64
C VAL A 511 -9.87 73.31 -7.46
N TYR A 512 -11.05 73.29 -6.81
CA TYR A 512 -12.35 73.90 -7.12
C TYR A 512 -12.69 74.47 -8.51
N GLN A 513 -13.87 74.07 -9.01
CA GLN A 513 -14.88 74.99 -9.59
C GLN A 513 -16.31 74.42 -9.44
N ASP A 514 -17.33 75.29 -9.38
CA ASP A 514 -18.74 74.96 -9.07
C ASP A 514 -19.61 74.63 -10.29
N GLY A 515 -20.73 73.92 -10.08
CA GLY A 515 -21.80 73.71 -11.08
C GLY A 515 -23.07 73.07 -10.50
N LEU A 516 -24.22 73.75 -10.66
CA LEU A 516 -25.57 73.34 -10.19
C LEU A 516 -26.11 72.06 -10.90
N GLU A 517 -27.15 71.33 -10.45
CA GLU A 517 -28.37 71.72 -9.70
C GLU A 517 -28.87 70.71 -8.63
N ARG A 518 -29.69 71.25 -7.71
CA ARG A 518 -30.89 70.72 -6.99
C ARG A 518 -31.05 69.19 -6.80
N ASP A 519 -31.50 68.68 -5.64
CA ASP A 519 -32.66 69.21 -4.90
C ASP A 519 -32.74 68.80 -3.40
N LYS A 520 -33.27 69.72 -2.57
CA LYS A 520 -33.79 69.59 -1.17
C LYS A 520 -32.90 69.09 0.00
N ALA A 521 -33.24 69.60 1.19
CA ALA A 521 -32.55 69.51 2.49
C ALA A 521 -33.54 68.92 3.56
N PRO A 522 -33.31 68.89 4.90
CA PRO A 522 -32.26 69.50 5.76
C PRO A 522 -31.53 68.46 6.68
N SER A 523 -30.68 68.76 7.68
CA SER A 523 -30.45 70.01 8.44
C SER A 523 -29.06 70.13 9.12
N GLN A 524 -28.45 71.33 9.02
CA GLN A 524 -27.81 72.15 10.10
C GLN A 524 -26.66 71.56 10.99
N HIS A 525 -25.63 72.31 11.43
CA HIS A 525 -25.26 73.73 11.21
C HIS A 525 -23.75 74.00 11.46
N ILE A 526 -23.20 75.00 10.76
CA ILE A 526 -22.05 75.84 11.22
C ILE A 526 -22.51 77.31 11.09
N PRO A 527 -21.96 78.30 11.84
CA PRO A 527 -21.02 79.25 11.19
C PRO A 527 -19.98 79.93 12.14
N LYS A 528 -19.11 80.79 11.56
CA LYS A 528 -18.29 81.83 12.23
C LYS A 528 -18.25 83.13 11.39
N PRO A 529 -18.31 84.32 12.02
CA PRO A 529 -17.72 85.57 11.49
C PRO A 529 -16.66 86.15 12.47
N TRP A 530 -15.44 86.54 12.06
CA TRP A 530 -15.01 87.79 11.37
C TRP A 530 -14.85 89.04 12.27
N VAL A 531 -13.63 89.62 12.29
CA VAL A 531 -13.27 90.96 12.82
C VAL A 531 -12.12 91.54 11.98
N ILE A 532 -12.11 92.86 11.76
CA ILE A 532 -11.13 93.62 10.93
C ILE A 532 -10.38 94.67 11.82
N PRO A 533 -9.14 95.12 11.50
CA PRO A 533 -8.15 95.53 12.53
C PRO A 533 -7.72 97.03 12.52
N VAL A 534 -6.55 97.32 13.14
CA VAL A 534 -5.75 98.58 13.24
C VAL A 534 -6.33 99.79 14.03
N PRO A 535 -5.50 100.78 14.50
CA PRO A 535 -4.03 100.86 14.61
C PRO A 535 -3.46 101.26 16.00
N LYS A 536 -2.13 101.33 16.06
CA LYS A 536 -1.20 101.72 17.16
C LYS A 536 -1.63 102.87 18.10
N GLY A 537 -1.34 102.71 19.39
CA GLY A 537 -0.40 103.63 20.08
C GLY A 537 -0.89 104.46 21.29
N THR A 538 -1.08 103.85 22.47
CA THR A 538 -1.42 104.59 23.72
C THR A 538 -0.49 104.33 24.93
N LEU A 539 0.29 103.24 24.95
CA LEU A 539 1.10 102.84 26.12
C LEU A 539 2.58 102.57 25.79
N GLN A 540 3.26 103.59 25.28
CA GLN A 540 4.72 103.70 25.32
C GLN A 540 5.17 105.07 25.85
N ARG A 541 4.30 105.73 26.64
CA ARG A 541 4.39 107.18 26.92
C ARG A 541 3.95 107.63 28.32
N ILE A 542 3.95 106.73 29.30
CA ILE A 542 3.75 107.08 30.71
C ILE A 542 5.02 106.73 31.49
N PHE A 543 5.25 105.46 31.86
CA PHE A 543 6.53 105.04 32.45
C PHE A 543 7.08 103.79 31.79
N GLY A 544 8.31 103.91 31.27
CA GLY A 544 9.14 102.79 30.90
C GLY A 544 10.43 102.83 31.70
N THR A 545 10.54 101.97 32.71
CA THR A 545 11.78 101.31 33.12
C THR A 545 11.43 99.99 33.81
N SER A 546 12.34 99.03 33.72
CA SER A 546 12.42 97.90 34.65
C SER A 546 12.50 98.43 36.10
N GLN A 547 12.08 97.71 37.14
CA GLN A 547 12.45 96.33 37.45
C GLN A 547 11.43 95.66 38.38
N ILE A 548 11.33 94.32 38.26
CA ILE A 548 11.26 93.29 39.33
C ILE A 548 10.20 93.48 40.45
N PHE A 549 9.60 92.36 40.88
CA PHE A 549 8.53 92.25 41.89
C PHE A 549 7.15 92.78 41.45
N GLN A 550 6.26 91.85 41.09
CA GLN A 550 5.22 91.45 42.04
C GLN A 550 4.77 90.01 41.75
N ASN A 551 4.23 89.33 42.76
CA ASN A 551 4.21 87.88 42.86
C ASN A 551 2.79 87.31 42.91
N PHE A 552 2.59 86.26 42.11
CA PHE A 552 1.64 85.16 42.26
C PHE A 552 0.12 85.45 42.23
N ASP A 553 -0.57 84.40 41.73
CA ASP A 553 -2.00 84.09 41.77
C ASP A 553 -2.97 85.19 41.25
N ASP A 554 -3.74 84.94 40.19
CA ASP A 554 -4.73 83.85 40.25
C ASP A 554 -5.21 83.27 38.89
N VAL A 555 -6.00 82.19 38.99
CA VAL A 555 -6.89 81.51 38.03
C VAL A 555 -6.70 81.71 36.50
N LYS A 556 -6.48 80.58 35.82
CA LYS A 556 -6.65 80.31 34.37
C LYS A 556 -7.70 81.19 33.64
N PRO A 557 -7.38 81.82 32.49
CA PRO A 557 -8.41 82.12 31.50
C PRO A 557 -8.99 80.81 30.96
N LYS A 558 -10.25 80.51 31.27
CA LYS A 558 -11.03 79.42 30.63
C LYS A 558 -11.36 79.81 29.19
N ALA A 559 -10.36 79.77 28.31
CA ALA A 559 -10.53 79.94 26.86
C ALA A 559 -11.22 78.70 26.27
N THR A 560 -12.55 78.70 26.31
CA THR A 560 -13.41 77.58 25.91
C THR A 560 -13.27 77.24 24.41
N GLY A 561 -12.92 75.98 24.13
CA GLY A 561 -13.18 75.31 22.85
C GLY A 561 -12.27 75.59 21.64
N LEU A 562 -11.41 76.62 21.64
CA LEU A 562 -10.79 77.10 20.37
C LEU A 562 -9.25 77.07 20.27
N THR A 563 -8.50 76.83 21.35
CA THR A 563 -7.02 76.93 21.32
C THR A 563 -6.30 75.63 20.95
N VAL A 564 -6.84 74.47 21.31
CA VAL A 564 -6.22 73.17 21.01
C VAL A 564 -6.16 72.88 19.50
N PRO A 565 -7.24 73.05 18.71
CA PRO A 565 -7.21 72.74 17.27
C PRO A 565 -6.18 73.55 16.47
N LEU A 566 -5.88 74.78 16.90
CA LEU A 566 -4.88 75.62 16.25
C LEU A 566 -3.45 75.07 16.45
N LYS A 567 -3.10 74.63 17.66
CA LYS A 567 -1.80 74.00 17.93
C LYS A 567 -1.66 72.63 17.27
N VAL A 568 -2.75 71.87 17.21
CA VAL A 568 -2.79 70.59 16.49
C VAL A 568 -2.51 70.80 14.99
N ARG A 569 -3.13 71.82 14.36
CA ARG A 569 -2.86 72.20 12.97
C ARG A 569 -1.44 72.76 12.76
N GLU A 570 -0.88 73.48 13.73
CA GLU A 570 0.51 73.93 13.69
C GLU A 570 1.51 72.76 13.70
N TYR A 571 1.31 71.77 14.58
CA TYR A 571 2.14 70.57 14.60
C TYR A 571 1.97 69.71 13.35
N TYR A 572 0.76 69.62 12.79
CA TYR A 572 0.50 68.96 11.51
C TYR A 572 1.32 69.56 10.36
N HIS A 573 1.27 70.89 10.17
CA HIS A 573 2.04 71.55 9.11
C HIS A 573 3.56 71.41 9.30
N ARG A 574 4.05 71.50 10.53
CA ARG A 574 5.48 71.26 10.83
C ARG A 574 5.88 69.80 10.59
N ALA A 575 5.04 68.84 10.95
CA ALA A 575 5.29 67.42 10.70
C ALA A 575 5.33 67.10 9.20
N HIS A 576 4.41 67.66 8.41
CA HIS A 576 4.44 67.54 6.95
C HIS A 576 5.69 68.17 6.33
N GLN A 577 6.10 69.35 6.79
CA GLN A 577 7.35 69.95 6.33
C GLN A 577 8.57 69.05 6.63
N CYS A 578 8.61 68.38 7.78
CA CYS A 578 9.65 67.39 8.07
C CYS A 578 9.54 66.12 7.19
N LEU A 579 8.34 65.65 6.82
CA LEU A 579 8.18 64.56 5.85
C LEU A 579 8.71 64.95 4.45
N GLU A 580 8.44 66.18 4.00
CA GLU A 580 8.93 66.74 2.74
C GLU A 580 10.45 67.00 2.74
N GLN A 581 11.06 67.08 3.92
CA GLN A 581 12.50 67.25 4.14
C GLN A 581 13.23 65.92 4.43
N GLU A 582 12.53 64.78 4.41
CA GLU A 582 13.03 63.45 4.79
C GLU A 582 13.51 63.35 6.28
N ASP A 583 13.16 64.33 7.12
CA ASP A 583 13.46 64.39 8.56
C ASP A 583 12.48 63.53 9.38
N TRP A 584 12.47 62.21 9.14
CA TRP A 584 11.48 61.26 9.66
C TRP A 584 11.38 61.26 11.21
N GLU A 585 12.51 61.41 11.93
CA GLU A 585 12.51 61.46 13.40
C GLU A 585 11.75 62.69 13.94
N MET A 586 11.95 63.85 13.30
CA MET A 586 11.27 65.10 13.68
C MET A 586 9.80 65.07 13.26
N ALA A 587 9.46 64.43 12.14
CA ALA A 587 8.07 64.16 11.78
C ALA A 587 7.38 63.29 12.84
N VAL A 588 8.00 62.19 13.28
CA VAL A 588 7.50 61.34 14.39
C VAL A 588 7.30 62.16 15.67
N LEU A 589 8.27 63.02 16.03
CA LEU A 589 8.17 63.90 17.19
C LEU A 589 6.96 64.85 17.09
N PHE A 590 6.79 65.55 15.97
CA PHE A 590 5.66 66.48 15.81
C PHE A 590 4.31 65.77 15.73
N PHE A 591 4.19 64.63 15.05
CA PHE A 591 2.96 63.83 15.09
C PHE A 591 2.67 63.28 16.49
N SER A 592 3.68 62.91 17.28
CA SER A 592 3.46 62.49 18.68
C SER A 592 2.91 63.62 19.56
N ARG A 593 3.36 64.86 19.34
CA ARG A 593 2.87 66.05 20.03
C ARG A 593 1.45 66.42 19.59
N ALA A 594 1.13 66.26 18.30
CA ALA A 594 -0.22 66.42 17.80
C ALA A 594 -1.19 65.39 18.42
N LEU A 595 -0.83 64.10 18.40
CA LEU A 595 -1.62 63.00 18.98
C LEU A 595 -1.74 63.03 20.51
N HIS A 596 -0.84 63.73 21.22
CA HIS A 596 -0.99 64.00 22.65
C HIS A 596 -2.03 65.12 22.91
N LEU A 597 -2.23 66.04 21.97
CA LEU A 597 -3.23 67.10 22.09
C LEU A 597 -4.62 66.66 21.60
N ASP A 598 -4.67 65.82 20.56
CA ASP A 598 -5.89 65.21 20.05
C ASP A 598 -5.65 63.73 19.64
N PRO A 599 -6.02 62.77 20.50
CA PRO A 599 -5.90 61.34 20.22
C PRO A 599 -6.93 60.79 19.21
N GLN A 600 -7.91 61.58 18.74
CA GLN A 600 -8.99 61.09 17.87
C GLN A 600 -8.64 61.19 16.36
N LEU A 601 -7.53 61.86 16.01
CA LEU A 601 -7.13 62.12 14.63
C LEU A 601 -6.43 60.91 13.98
N VAL A 602 -7.23 60.08 13.32
CA VAL A 602 -6.85 58.84 12.61
C VAL A 602 -5.69 59.05 11.62
N GLU A 603 -5.75 60.12 10.82
CA GLU A 603 -4.75 60.43 9.78
C GLU A 603 -3.34 60.56 10.34
N PHE A 604 -3.18 61.08 11.56
CA PHE A 604 -1.87 61.31 12.16
C PHE A 604 -1.24 59.99 12.65
N TYR A 605 -2.05 58.97 12.98
CA TYR A 605 -1.52 57.62 13.19
C TYR A 605 -0.97 57.04 11.87
N ALA A 606 -1.67 57.24 10.74
CA ALA A 606 -1.19 56.77 9.44
C ALA A 606 0.08 57.49 8.97
N LEU A 607 0.12 58.83 9.03
CA LEU A 607 1.28 59.63 8.65
C LEU A 607 2.50 59.37 9.55
N ARG A 608 2.28 59.20 10.86
CA ARG A 608 3.35 58.81 11.78
C ARG A 608 3.83 57.38 11.52
N ALA A 609 2.95 56.47 11.12
CA ALA A 609 3.36 55.13 10.72
C ALA A 609 4.26 55.17 9.48
N GLU A 610 3.96 56.01 8.50
CA GLU A 610 4.78 56.17 7.30
C GLU A 610 6.21 56.62 7.65
N ALA A 611 6.37 57.61 8.53
CA ALA A 611 7.70 57.99 9.04
C ALA A 611 8.42 56.83 9.76
N TYR A 612 7.71 56.01 10.54
CA TYR A 612 8.28 54.80 11.14
C TYR A 612 8.67 53.72 10.12
N ILE A 613 8.01 53.64 8.96
CA ILE A 613 8.41 52.73 7.86
C ILE A 613 9.75 53.16 7.27
N GLN A 614 9.94 54.47 7.02
CA GLN A 614 11.20 55.00 6.50
C GLN A 614 12.36 54.89 7.51
N LEU A 615 12.05 54.90 8.80
CA LEU A 615 13.00 54.59 9.91
C LEU A 615 13.21 53.08 10.13
N CYS A 616 12.61 52.20 9.32
CA CYS A 616 12.60 50.74 9.48
C CYS A 616 12.05 50.20 10.82
N ASP A 617 11.41 51.02 11.66
CA ASP A 617 10.68 50.54 12.84
C ASP A 617 9.29 50.05 12.43
N PHE A 618 9.28 48.88 11.79
CA PHE A 618 8.07 48.15 11.43
C PHE A 618 7.22 47.79 12.66
N SER A 619 7.77 47.80 13.88
CA SER A 619 7.03 47.49 15.10
C SER A 619 6.14 48.67 15.53
N SER A 620 6.68 49.89 15.56
CA SER A 620 5.90 51.11 15.79
C SER A 620 4.98 51.41 14.62
N ALA A 621 5.42 51.24 13.38
CA ALA A 621 4.57 51.42 12.20
C ALA A 621 3.32 50.52 12.25
N ALA A 622 3.48 49.22 12.55
CA ALA A 622 2.36 48.29 12.66
C ALA A 622 1.40 48.65 13.81
N GLN A 623 1.90 49.10 14.97
CA GLN A 623 1.04 49.57 16.07
C GLN A 623 0.21 50.81 15.69
N ASN A 624 0.81 51.76 14.98
CA ASN A 624 0.12 52.97 14.53
C ASN A 624 -0.94 52.65 13.45
N LEU A 625 -0.61 51.81 12.46
CA LEU A 625 -1.57 51.37 11.44
C LEU A 625 -2.71 50.52 12.03
N ARG A 626 -2.44 49.68 13.05
CA ARG A 626 -3.50 48.99 13.80
C ARG A 626 -4.47 49.98 14.46
N LYS A 627 -3.97 51.06 15.07
CA LYS A 627 -4.83 52.10 15.65
C LYS A 627 -5.65 52.82 14.58
N ALA A 628 -5.03 53.19 13.45
CA ALA A 628 -5.74 53.81 12.34
C ALA A 628 -6.90 52.91 11.81
N TYR A 629 -6.63 51.62 11.60
CA TYR A 629 -7.64 50.65 11.16
C TYR A 629 -8.76 50.42 12.17
N HIS A 630 -8.47 50.37 13.47
CA HIS A 630 -9.53 50.26 14.51
C HIS A 630 -10.46 51.49 14.56
N SER A 631 -9.98 52.65 14.12
CA SER A 631 -10.78 53.88 14.07
C SER A 631 -11.52 54.08 12.74
N GLN A 632 -10.99 53.54 11.63
CA GLN A 632 -11.61 53.60 10.29
C GLN A 632 -11.45 52.25 9.57
N PRO A 633 -12.30 51.24 9.88
CA PRO A 633 -12.22 49.92 9.28
C PRO A 633 -12.63 49.89 7.79
N GLU A 634 -13.39 50.89 7.33
CA GLU A 634 -13.83 51.03 5.94
C GLU A 634 -12.68 51.37 4.96
N ASN A 635 -11.54 51.85 5.46
CA ASN A 635 -10.42 52.29 4.63
C ASN A 635 -9.40 51.16 4.41
N ASN A 636 -9.63 50.37 3.36
CA ASN A 636 -8.76 49.26 2.94
C ASN A 636 -7.27 49.64 2.80
N ASN A 637 -6.93 50.91 2.51
CA ASN A 637 -5.54 51.35 2.38
C ASN A 637 -4.72 51.16 3.67
N TYR A 638 -5.34 51.32 4.84
CA TYR A 638 -4.65 51.11 6.12
C TYR A 638 -4.41 49.62 6.40
N LEU A 639 -5.33 48.75 5.99
CA LEU A 639 -5.19 47.30 6.06
C LEU A 639 -4.09 46.81 5.10
N GLU A 640 -4.04 47.34 3.87
CA GLU A 640 -2.97 47.06 2.90
C GLU A 640 -1.60 47.51 3.39
N ARG A 641 -1.48 48.75 3.91
CA ARG A 641 -0.22 49.24 4.47
C ARG A 641 0.20 48.41 5.68
N LEU A 642 -0.73 48.01 6.55
CA LEU A 642 -0.45 47.16 7.71
C LEU A 642 0.08 45.79 7.31
N ALA A 643 -0.54 45.12 6.34
CA ALA A 643 -0.10 43.82 5.84
C ALA A 643 1.28 43.91 5.17
N LEU A 644 1.57 44.99 4.43
CA LEU A 644 2.90 45.24 3.87
C LEU A 644 3.96 45.45 4.96
N VAL A 645 3.67 46.23 6.00
CA VAL A 645 4.60 46.46 7.13
C VAL A 645 4.87 45.16 7.90
N LEU A 646 3.86 44.32 8.09
CA LEU A 646 4.05 42.98 8.67
C LEU A 646 4.90 42.11 7.75
N TYR A 647 4.69 42.10 6.44
CA TYR A 647 5.54 41.39 5.49
C TYR A 647 7.01 41.85 5.55
N LEU A 648 7.28 43.17 5.60
CA LEU A 648 8.64 43.70 5.73
C LEU A 648 9.28 43.27 7.05
N LYS A 649 8.56 43.38 8.18
CA LYS A 649 9.02 42.88 9.48
C LYS A 649 9.34 41.37 9.43
N GLY A 650 8.45 40.58 8.83
CA GLY A 650 8.63 39.13 8.67
C GLY A 650 9.83 38.79 7.80
N GLN A 651 10.10 39.58 6.76
CA GLN A 651 11.27 39.40 5.88
C GLN A 651 12.58 39.68 6.62
N CYS A 652 12.66 40.75 7.43
CA CYS A 652 13.84 41.00 8.26
C CYS A 652 14.06 39.88 9.30
N LEU A 653 12.99 39.37 9.92
CA LEU A 653 13.09 38.21 10.84
C LEU A 653 13.52 36.93 10.11
N PHE A 654 13.07 36.72 8.87
CA PHE A 654 13.47 35.59 8.04
C PHE A 654 14.96 35.64 7.67
N GLU A 655 15.48 36.82 7.33
CA GLU A 655 16.90 37.07 7.05
C GLU A 655 17.78 36.95 8.31
N GLN A 656 17.23 37.24 9.49
CA GLN A 656 17.84 36.96 10.80
C GLN A 656 17.74 35.48 11.22
N CYS A 657 17.19 34.59 10.37
CA CYS A 657 16.91 33.19 10.67
C CYS A 657 15.94 32.95 11.86
N ALA A 658 15.21 33.97 12.29
CA ALA A 658 14.19 33.90 13.35
C ALA A 658 12.87 33.33 12.80
N PHE A 659 12.92 32.11 12.25
CA PHE A 659 11.84 31.54 11.43
C PHE A 659 10.51 31.32 12.18
N LEU A 660 10.54 31.15 13.51
CA LEU A 660 9.31 31.08 14.34
C LEU A 660 8.61 32.43 14.39
N ASP A 661 9.33 33.49 14.77
CA ASP A 661 8.77 34.84 14.84
C ASP A 661 8.33 35.33 13.46
N ALA A 662 9.15 35.09 12.44
CA ALA A 662 8.81 35.35 11.04
C ALA A 662 7.50 34.66 10.63
N LEU A 663 7.31 33.38 10.98
CA LEU A 663 6.08 32.64 10.71
C LEU A 663 4.86 33.29 11.37
N THR A 664 4.94 33.71 12.63
CA THR A 664 3.80 34.39 13.31
C THR A 664 3.47 35.75 12.72
N VAL A 665 4.47 36.46 12.17
CA VAL A 665 4.28 37.77 11.54
C VAL A 665 3.73 37.62 10.11
N PHE A 666 4.20 36.62 9.35
CA PHE A 666 3.64 36.29 8.04
C PHE A 666 2.21 35.71 8.14
N SER A 667 1.88 34.94 9.19
CA SER A 667 0.51 34.44 9.38
C SER A 667 -0.45 35.60 9.59
N GLN A 668 -0.11 36.55 10.47
CA GLN A 668 -0.87 37.80 10.68
C GLN A 668 -1.02 38.62 9.39
N ALA A 669 -0.01 38.67 8.52
CA ALA A 669 -0.13 39.32 7.21
C ALA A 669 -1.10 38.57 6.27
N SER A 670 -1.08 37.24 6.28
CA SER A 670 -2.00 36.40 5.47
C SER A 670 -3.44 36.38 5.99
N GLU A 671 -3.64 36.53 7.31
CA GLU A 671 -4.95 36.66 7.95
C GLU A 671 -5.63 37.99 7.59
N LEU A 672 -4.86 39.07 7.47
CA LEU A 672 -5.35 40.37 6.99
C LEU A 672 -5.66 40.36 5.49
N GLN A 673 -4.84 39.72 4.66
CA GLN A 673 -4.98 39.72 3.20
C GLN A 673 -4.89 38.30 2.61
N PRO A 674 -5.97 37.51 2.65
CA PRO A 674 -5.97 36.14 2.11
C PRO A 674 -5.64 36.12 0.61
N GLU A 675 -6.10 37.10 -0.17
CA GLU A 675 -5.87 37.20 -1.62
C GLU A 675 -4.39 37.22 -2.03
N LYS A 676 -3.48 37.67 -1.15
CA LYS A 676 -2.05 37.82 -1.49
C LYS A 676 -1.26 36.54 -1.16
N PHE A 677 -1.14 35.65 -2.16
CA PHE A 677 -0.38 34.39 -2.08
C PHE A 677 1.07 34.53 -1.58
N CYS A 678 1.72 35.68 -1.82
CA CYS A 678 3.12 35.90 -1.42
C CYS A 678 3.35 35.78 0.09
N PHE A 679 2.38 36.18 0.93
CA PHE A 679 2.46 36.03 2.39
C PHE A 679 2.38 34.55 2.79
N ARG A 680 1.45 33.81 2.16
CA ARG A 680 1.22 32.38 2.36
C ARG A 680 2.43 31.54 1.93
N TYR A 681 3.11 31.92 0.84
CA TYR A 681 4.36 31.29 0.41
C TYR A 681 5.54 31.54 1.38
N ARG A 682 5.58 32.69 2.08
CA ARG A 682 6.57 32.91 3.15
C ARG A 682 6.28 32.06 4.40
N CYS A 683 5.02 31.86 4.77
CA CYS A 683 4.65 30.90 5.84
C CYS A 683 5.16 29.49 5.52
N ILE A 684 4.95 29.02 4.28
CA ILE A 684 5.47 27.74 3.77
C ILE A 684 7.00 27.68 3.88
N ALA A 685 7.72 28.73 3.44
CA ALA A 685 9.18 28.79 3.53
C ALA A 685 9.69 28.71 4.98
N CYS A 686 9.03 29.39 5.93
CA CYS A 686 9.36 29.29 7.36
C CYS A 686 9.13 27.88 7.90
N LEU A 687 7.99 27.24 7.57
CA LEU A 687 7.68 25.86 8.00
C LEU A 687 8.70 24.84 7.45
N LEU A 688 9.20 25.04 6.23
CA LEU A 688 10.27 24.22 5.65
C LEU A 688 11.61 24.44 6.36
N ALA A 689 12.00 25.69 6.61
CA ALA A 689 13.23 26.02 7.35
C ALA A 689 13.22 25.43 8.77
N LEU A 690 12.06 25.44 9.43
CA LEU A 690 11.81 24.82 10.74
C LEU A 690 11.67 23.29 10.71
N LYS A 691 11.80 22.64 9.54
CA LYS A 691 11.59 21.19 9.33
C LYS A 691 10.22 20.68 9.80
N LYS A 692 9.22 21.56 9.90
CA LYS A 692 7.83 21.26 10.29
C LYS A 692 7.04 20.66 9.12
N HIS A 693 7.54 19.56 8.55
CA HIS A 693 7.04 18.98 7.30
C HIS A 693 5.54 18.60 7.34
N ARG A 694 5.00 18.19 8.50
CA ARG A 694 3.56 17.87 8.67
C ARG A 694 2.67 19.11 8.59
N GLU A 695 3.07 20.20 9.27
CA GLU A 695 2.37 21.50 9.20
C GLU A 695 2.51 22.13 7.81
N CYS A 696 3.68 22.02 7.18
CA CYS A 696 3.88 22.45 5.80
C CYS A 696 2.94 21.72 4.84
N LEU A 697 2.81 20.39 4.95
CA LEU A 697 1.88 19.61 4.13
C LEU A 697 0.41 20.00 4.37
N SER A 698 -0.01 20.23 5.62
CA SER A 698 -1.38 20.66 5.92
C SER A 698 -1.68 22.08 5.46
N PHE A 699 -0.67 22.96 5.37
CA PHE A 699 -0.78 24.28 4.78
C PHE A 699 -0.84 24.20 3.24
N VAL A 700 0.10 23.53 2.58
CA VAL A 700 0.15 23.37 1.11
C VAL A 700 -1.08 22.63 0.56
N THR A 701 -1.65 21.68 1.32
CA THR A 701 -2.93 21.04 0.94
C THR A 701 -4.15 21.98 1.06
N LYS A 702 -4.13 23.00 1.94
CA LYS A 702 -5.16 24.06 1.95
C LYS A 702 -5.03 24.96 0.72
N GLU A 703 -3.81 25.39 0.39
CA GLU A 703 -3.54 26.23 -0.79
C GLU A 703 -4.07 25.58 -2.07
N VAL A 704 -3.70 24.32 -2.35
CA VAL A 704 -4.17 23.61 -3.55
C VAL A 704 -5.69 23.41 -3.54
N LYS A 705 -6.34 23.22 -2.38
CA LYS A 705 -7.80 23.15 -2.27
C LYS A 705 -8.50 24.48 -2.62
N GLN A 706 -7.80 25.61 -2.54
CA GLN A 706 -8.31 26.93 -2.98
C GLN A 706 -8.09 27.19 -4.48
N GLY A 707 -7.50 26.25 -5.23
CA GLY A 707 -7.37 26.36 -6.69
C GLY A 707 -6.13 27.14 -7.17
N THR A 708 -4.97 26.92 -6.55
CA THR A 708 -3.69 27.50 -7.02
C THR A 708 -3.36 27.09 -8.46
N THR A 709 -3.13 28.05 -9.35
CA THR A 709 -2.65 27.84 -10.73
C THR A 709 -1.13 27.61 -10.84
N ASN A 710 -0.40 27.69 -9.73
CA ASN A 710 1.06 27.63 -9.70
C ASN A 710 1.58 26.18 -9.57
N ALA A 711 2.30 25.70 -10.59
CA ALA A 711 2.90 24.36 -10.64
C ALA A 711 3.90 24.07 -9.49
N ASP A 712 4.65 25.08 -9.01
CA ASP A 712 5.62 24.88 -7.91
C ASP A 712 4.96 24.40 -6.61
N VAL A 713 3.71 24.81 -6.35
CA VAL A 713 2.96 24.41 -5.15
C VAL A 713 2.67 22.91 -5.18
N TYR A 714 2.31 22.37 -6.36
CA TYR A 714 2.13 20.93 -6.57
C TYR A 714 3.45 20.17 -6.49
N ILE A 715 4.55 20.71 -7.03
CA ILE A 715 5.88 20.06 -6.97
C ILE A 715 6.41 20.02 -5.53
N LEU A 716 6.19 21.08 -4.75
CA LEU A 716 6.50 21.09 -3.32
C LEU A 716 5.66 20.05 -2.58
N ARG A 717 4.36 19.95 -2.88
CA ARG A 717 3.47 18.95 -2.29
C ARG A 717 3.88 17.52 -2.65
N ALA A 718 4.25 17.29 -3.90
CA ALA A 718 4.81 16.02 -4.38
C ALA A 718 6.08 15.64 -3.61
N ARG A 719 7.03 16.57 -3.44
CA ARG A 719 8.25 16.37 -2.64
C ARG A 719 7.94 16.00 -1.18
N LEU A 720 6.94 16.65 -0.57
CA LEU A 720 6.48 16.30 0.78
C LEU A 720 5.82 14.92 0.81
N TYR A 721 5.01 14.55 -0.18
CA TYR A 721 4.44 13.21 -0.27
C TYR A 721 5.51 12.12 -0.48
N ASN A 722 6.54 12.37 -1.29
CA ASN A 722 7.68 11.47 -1.45
C ASN A 722 8.42 11.28 -0.11
N PHE A 723 8.71 12.38 0.60
CA PHE A 723 9.31 12.36 1.94
C PHE A 723 8.46 11.57 2.96
N PHE A 724 7.13 11.61 2.85
CA PHE A 724 6.21 10.81 3.67
C PHE A 724 5.87 9.43 3.09
N GLN A 725 6.64 8.93 2.11
CA GLN A 725 6.45 7.61 1.48
C GLN A 725 5.03 7.40 0.91
N LYS A 726 4.48 8.42 0.23
CA LYS A 726 3.18 8.38 -0.45
C LYS A 726 3.33 8.60 -1.96
N PRO A 727 4.00 7.67 -2.69
CA PRO A 727 4.31 7.86 -4.11
C PRO A 727 3.06 8.06 -4.98
N ASN A 728 1.95 7.35 -4.69
CA ASN A 728 0.66 7.53 -5.38
C ASN A 728 0.21 9.01 -5.48
N LEU A 729 0.38 9.77 -4.39
CA LEU A 729 0.00 11.19 -4.34
C LEU A 729 1.08 12.08 -4.96
N CYS A 730 2.36 11.73 -4.78
CA CYS A 730 3.48 12.42 -5.43
C CYS A 730 3.38 12.37 -6.96
N TYR A 731 3.11 11.20 -7.53
CA TYR A 731 2.95 11.04 -8.98
C TYR A 731 1.78 11.87 -9.52
N ARG A 732 0.61 11.80 -8.87
CA ARG A 732 -0.57 12.58 -9.28
C ARG A 732 -0.32 14.09 -9.22
N ASP A 733 0.38 14.56 -8.18
CA ASP A 733 0.78 15.96 -8.07
C ASP A 733 1.76 16.38 -9.17
N LEU A 734 2.76 15.54 -9.49
CA LEU A 734 3.68 15.79 -10.60
C LEU A 734 2.97 15.85 -11.95
N HIS A 735 2.00 14.97 -12.18
CA HIS A 735 1.18 15.01 -13.40
C HIS A 735 0.34 16.29 -13.48
N SER A 736 -0.25 16.74 -12.36
CA SER A 736 -0.96 18.03 -12.33
C SER A 736 -0.03 19.24 -12.51
N ALA A 737 1.20 19.19 -12.00
CA ALA A 737 2.20 20.23 -12.22
C ALA A 737 2.61 20.31 -13.70
N LEU A 738 2.77 19.16 -14.38
CA LEU A 738 3.09 19.09 -15.81
C LEU A 738 1.90 19.41 -16.73
N LEU A 739 0.66 19.32 -16.24
CA LEU A 739 -0.51 19.86 -16.94
C LEU A 739 -0.58 21.40 -16.86
N LEU A 740 0.01 22.01 -15.83
CA LEU A 740 0.11 23.47 -15.68
C LEU A 740 1.35 24.05 -16.39
N ASP A 741 2.51 23.43 -16.25
CA ASP A 741 3.72 23.73 -17.03
C ASP A 741 4.33 22.43 -17.64
N PRO A 742 4.01 22.12 -18.91
CA PRO A 742 4.57 20.98 -19.63
C PRO A 742 6.08 21.03 -19.87
N LYS A 743 6.77 22.12 -19.53
CA LYS A 743 8.23 22.27 -19.67
C LYS A 743 8.97 22.24 -18.33
N HIS A 744 8.28 22.16 -17.19
CA HIS A 744 8.91 22.34 -15.88
C HIS A 744 10.02 21.30 -15.58
N PRO A 745 11.29 21.70 -15.46
CA PRO A 745 12.41 20.75 -15.41
C PRO A 745 12.41 19.91 -14.14
N GLN A 746 12.12 20.52 -12.99
CA GLN A 746 12.15 19.82 -11.69
C GLN A 746 11.04 18.76 -11.57
N ALA A 747 9.91 18.96 -12.26
CA ALA A 747 8.82 17.99 -12.28
C ALA A 747 9.17 16.78 -13.15
N LYS A 748 9.76 17.01 -14.34
CA LYS A 748 10.22 15.92 -15.23
C LYS A 748 11.30 15.06 -14.59
N VAL A 749 12.29 15.67 -13.94
CA VAL A 749 13.36 14.93 -13.25
C VAL A 749 12.79 14.06 -12.12
N LEU A 750 11.90 14.60 -11.29
CA LEU A 750 11.31 13.82 -10.19
C LEU A 750 10.36 12.72 -10.70
N LEU A 751 9.58 12.98 -11.76
CA LEU A 751 8.75 11.97 -12.42
C LEU A 751 9.61 10.85 -13.04
N GLN A 752 10.72 11.18 -13.71
CA GLN A 752 11.63 10.19 -14.29
C GLN A 752 12.26 9.29 -13.22
N VAL A 753 12.59 9.83 -12.04
CA VAL A 753 13.06 9.02 -10.90
C VAL A 753 11.96 8.05 -10.44
N MET A 754 10.71 8.49 -10.33
CA MET A 754 9.60 7.60 -9.92
C MET A 754 9.28 6.53 -10.97
N VAL A 755 9.32 6.86 -12.26
CA VAL A 755 9.15 5.87 -13.34
C VAL A 755 10.28 4.84 -13.32
N GLY A 756 11.53 5.25 -13.16
CA GLY A 756 12.66 4.33 -13.01
C GLY A 756 12.54 3.42 -11.78
N GLN A 757 12.03 3.94 -10.65
CA GLN A 757 11.73 3.14 -9.46
C GLN A 757 10.59 2.13 -9.70
N ALA A 758 9.57 2.50 -10.47
CA ALA A 758 8.49 1.59 -10.86
C ALA A 758 8.97 0.48 -11.81
N GLU A 759 9.80 0.81 -12.79
CA GLU A 759 10.42 -0.14 -13.71
C GLU A 759 11.33 -1.14 -12.98
N GLN A 760 12.14 -0.67 -12.02
CA GLN A 760 12.96 -1.54 -11.15
C GLN A 760 12.08 -2.49 -10.32
N ALA A 761 11.07 -1.96 -9.64
CA ALA A 761 10.15 -2.77 -8.84
C ALA A 761 9.37 -3.81 -9.68
N ARG A 762 9.08 -3.51 -10.96
CA ARG A 762 8.54 -4.48 -11.93
C ARG A 762 9.55 -5.58 -12.30
N GLN A 763 10.82 -5.23 -12.51
CA GLN A 763 11.88 -6.20 -12.81
C GLN A 763 12.10 -7.16 -11.64
N ASP A 764 12.16 -6.64 -10.40
CA ASP A 764 12.24 -7.44 -9.18
C ASP A 764 11.02 -8.35 -9.01
N ALA A 765 9.80 -7.83 -9.25
CA ALA A 765 8.58 -8.63 -9.26
C ALA A 765 8.65 -9.77 -10.30
N GLY A 766 9.21 -9.52 -11.48
CA GLY A 766 9.48 -10.51 -12.52
C GLY A 766 10.40 -11.64 -12.01
N VAL A 767 11.54 -11.30 -11.43
CA VAL A 767 12.50 -12.27 -10.88
C VAL A 767 11.87 -13.10 -9.76
N LEU A 768 11.14 -12.47 -8.84
CA LEU A 768 10.43 -13.15 -7.75
C LEU A 768 9.31 -14.06 -8.26
N ALA A 769 8.59 -13.67 -9.30
CA ALA A 769 7.54 -14.47 -9.94
C ALA A 769 8.09 -15.72 -10.65
N VAL A 770 9.30 -15.64 -11.22
CA VAL A 770 10.02 -16.80 -11.79
C VAL A 770 10.54 -17.72 -10.68
N GLN A 771 11.01 -17.16 -9.55
CA GLN A 771 11.36 -17.92 -8.34
C GLN A 771 10.15 -18.54 -7.62
N GLY A 772 8.92 -18.32 -8.09
CA GLY A 772 7.68 -18.82 -7.46
C GLY A 772 7.27 -18.07 -6.18
N LYS A 773 7.96 -16.99 -5.80
CA LYS A 773 7.68 -16.18 -4.59
C LYS A 773 6.55 -15.18 -4.84
N LEU A 774 5.38 -15.67 -5.24
CA LEU A 774 4.26 -14.88 -5.76
C LEU A 774 3.80 -13.74 -4.83
N GLN A 775 3.74 -13.98 -3.51
CA GLN A 775 3.37 -12.94 -2.54
C GLN A 775 4.38 -11.78 -2.47
N HIS A 776 5.68 -12.05 -2.61
CA HIS A 776 6.71 -11.00 -2.67
C HIS A 776 6.68 -10.30 -4.04
N ALA A 777 6.40 -11.02 -5.12
CA ALA A 777 6.18 -10.42 -6.44
C ALA A 777 4.95 -9.47 -6.45
N LEU A 778 3.87 -9.81 -5.73
CA LEU A 778 2.73 -8.92 -5.49
C LEU A 778 3.12 -7.64 -4.74
N GLN A 779 3.98 -7.74 -3.72
CA GLN A 779 4.47 -6.56 -2.99
C GLN A 779 5.28 -5.65 -3.92
N CYS A 780 6.23 -6.20 -4.68
CA CYS A 780 7.04 -5.43 -5.63
C CYS A 780 6.21 -4.78 -6.75
N ILE A 781 5.25 -5.49 -7.36
CA ILE A 781 4.41 -4.88 -8.41
C ILE A 781 3.40 -3.87 -7.83
N ASN A 782 2.95 -4.02 -6.58
CA ASN A 782 2.21 -2.96 -5.91
C ASN A 782 3.07 -1.71 -5.79
N CYS A 783 4.31 -1.81 -5.28
CA CYS A 783 5.25 -0.68 -5.24
C CYS A 783 5.48 -0.04 -6.63
N ALA A 784 5.48 -0.83 -7.72
CA ALA A 784 5.54 -0.30 -9.08
C ALA A 784 4.30 0.53 -9.44
N ILE A 785 3.09 -0.01 -9.21
CA ILE A 785 1.81 0.69 -9.44
C ILE A 785 1.73 1.96 -8.60
N GLU A 786 2.18 1.94 -7.34
CA GLU A 786 2.14 3.14 -6.49
C GLU A 786 3.09 4.25 -6.97
N ASN A 787 4.19 3.89 -7.67
CA ASN A 787 5.14 4.86 -8.22
C ASN A 787 4.79 5.32 -9.64
N ASN A 788 4.05 4.53 -10.42
CA ASN A 788 3.56 4.92 -11.75
C ASN A 788 2.17 4.31 -12.04
N PRO A 789 1.09 4.88 -11.48
CA PRO A 789 -0.27 4.32 -11.56
C PRO A 789 -0.98 4.52 -12.90
N LEU A 790 -0.32 5.08 -13.92
CA LEU A 790 -0.89 5.30 -15.26
C LEU A 790 -0.41 4.30 -16.32
N ASP A 791 0.52 3.39 -16.01
CA ASP A 791 0.96 2.35 -16.95
C ASP A 791 0.07 1.08 -16.82
N PRO A 792 -0.70 0.71 -17.87
CA PRO A 792 -1.50 -0.51 -17.88
C PRO A 792 -0.68 -1.80 -17.69
N SER A 793 0.61 -1.76 -18.05
CA SER A 793 1.48 -2.94 -18.06
C SER A 793 1.71 -3.52 -16.67
N PHE A 794 1.64 -2.71 -15.59
CA PHE A 794 1.77 -3.20 -14.23
C PHE A 794 0.49 -3.89 -13.73
N PHE A 795 -0.69 -3.36 -14.08
CA PHE A 795 -1.97 -4.00 -13.78
C PHE A 795 -2.10 -5.36 -14.48
N LEU A 796 -1.71 -5.44 -15.76
CA LEU A 796 -1.59 -6.70 -16.50
C LEU A 796 -0.66 -7.71 -15.80
N PHE A 797 0.48 -7.25 -15.27
CA PHE A 797 1.39 -8.13 -14.52
C PHE A 797 0.81 -8.56 -13.17
N ARG A 798 0.18 -7.64 -12.40
CA ARG A 798 -0.42 -7.95 -11.10
C ARG A 798 -1.62 -8.88 -11.23
N GLY A 799 -2.51 -8.66 -12.20
CA GLY A 799 -3.59 -9.59 -12.53
C GLY A 799 -3.07 -10.98 -12.91
N THR A 800 -1.93 -11.05 -13.61
CA THR A 800 -1.25 -12.34 -13.90
C THR A 800 -0.72 -13.02 -12.63
N MET A 801 -0.27 -12.26 -11.62
CA MET A 801 0.12 -12.82 -10.32
C MET A 801 -1.10 -13.30 -9.52
N TYR A 802 -2.20 -12.53 -9.48
CA TYR A 802 -3.45 -12.95 -8.85
C TYR A 802 -4.03 -14.22 -9.49
N ARG A 803 -4.02 -14.34 -10.82
CA ARG A 803 -4.44 -15.58 -11.52
C ARG A 803 -3.57 -16.78 -11.13
N ARG A 804 -2.26 -16.60 -10.92
CA ARG A 804 -1.36 -17.66 -10.42
C ARG A 804 -1.55 -17.99 -8.94
N LEU A 805 -2.16 -17.10 -8.15
CA LEU A 805 -2.54 -17.31 -6.75
C LEU A 805 -3.97 -17.84 -6.58
N GLN A 806 -4.74 -17.93 -7.66
CA GLN A 806 -6.17 -18.29 -7.70
C GLN A 806 -7.11 -17.20 -7.13
N ASP A 807 -6.61 -15.97 -6.95
CA ASP A 807 -7.37 -14.76 -6.60
C ASP A 807 -8.11 -14.20 -7.83
N PHE A 808 -9.01 -15.01 -8.43
CA PHE A 808 -9.54 -14.75 -9.77
C PHE A 808 -10.32 -13.44 -9.93
N ASP A 809 -11.10 -13.02 -8.92
CA ASP A 809 -11.85 -11.76 -8.97
C ASP A 809 -10.91 -10.55 -9.07
N LEU A 810 -9.83 -10.53 -8.29
CA LEU A 810 -8.81 -9.48 -8.34
C LEU A 810 -8.03 -9.51 -9.66
N ALA A 811 -7.79 -10.70 -10.21
CA ALA A 811 -7.18 -10.86 -11.53
C ALA A 811 -8.06 -10.24 -12.64
N VAL A 812 -9.35 -10.60 -12.67
CA VAL A 812 -10.34 -10.06 -13.63
C VAL A 812 -10.48 -8.55 -13.47
N GLU A 813 -10.59 -8.04 -12.24
CA GLU A 813 -10.63 -6.61 -11.97
C GLU A 813 -9.41 -5.86 -12.55
N ASP A 814 -8.19 -6.39 -12.36
CA ASP A 814 -6.97 -5.75 -12.85
C ASP A 814 -6.78 -5.87 -14.37
N PHE A 815 -7.20 -6.97 -15.00
CA PHE A 815 -7.18 -7.08 -16.47
C PHE A 815 -8.17 -6.13 -17.13
N LEU A 816 -9.36 -5.93 -16.54
CA LEU A 816 -10.34 -4.94 -17.01
C LEU A 816 -9.81 -3.52 -16.86
N LYS A 817 -9.26 -3.16 -15.68
CA LYS A 817 -8.61 -1.84 -15.46
C LYS A 817 -7.47 -1.60 -16.45
N ALA A 818 -6.67 -2.63 -16.75
CA ALA A 818 -5.60 -2.51 -17.75
C ALA A 818 -6.18 -2.20 -19.14
N LEU A 819 -7.24 -2.90 -19.57
CA LEU A 819 -7.91 -2.64 -20.86
C LEU A 819 -8.54 -1.24 -20.92
N ASP A 820 -9.23 -0.80 -19.86
CA ASP A 820 -9.84 0.53 -19.75
C ASP A 820 -8.80 1.68 -19.83
N MET A 821 -7.53 1.41 -19.52
CA MET A 821 -6.43 2.37 -19.55
C MET A 821 -5.64 2.36 -20.87
N MET A 822 -5.80 1.36 -21.73
CA MET A 822 -5.04 1.25 -22.98
C MET A 822 -5.63 2.13 -24.08
N SER A 823 -4.76 2.82 -24.82
CA SER A 823 -5.15 3.52 -26.06
C SER A 823 -5.14 2.56 -27.25
N GLU A 824 -5.97 2.81 -28.27
CA GLU A 824 -6.07 1.95 -29.48
C GLU A 824 -4.72 1.73 -30.19
N HIS A 825 -3.74 2.61 -30.01
CA HIS A 825 -2.38 2.47 -30.55
C HIS A 825 -1.54 1.35 -29.89
N GLN A 826 -2.06 0.66 -28.87
CA GLN A 826 -1.35 -0.38 -28.10
C GLN A 826 -1.89 -1.80 -28.41
N GLU A 827 -2.17 -2.10 -29.69
CA GLU A 827 -2.81 -3.34 -30.15
C GLU A 827 -2.23 -4.63 -29.53
N GLU A 828 -0.90 -4.79 -29.50
CA GLU A 828 -0.24 -5.97 -28.90
C GLU A 828 -0.55 -6.15 -27.41
N LEU A 829 -0.66 -5.04 -26.67
CA LEU A 829 -0.87 -5.00 -25.23
C LEU A 829 -2.36 -5.25 -24.89
N VAL A 830 -3.26 -4.74 -25.74
CA VAL A 830 -4.70 -5.05 -25.72
C VAL A 830 -4.94 -6.55 -25.96
N GLN A 831 -4.34 -7.12 -27.01
CA GLN A 831 -4.43 -8.56 -27.30
C GLN A 831 -3.88 -9.42 -26.15
N GLN A 832 -2.76 -9.02 -25.54
CA GLN A 832 -2.21 -9.71 -24.36
C GLN A 832 -3.16 -9.65 -23.16
N ALA A 833 -3.79 -8.50 -22.89
CA ALA A 833 -4.73 -8.33 -21.79
C ALA A 833 -6.05 -9.08 -22.02
N GLN A 834 -6.62 -9.02 -23.23
CA GLN A 834 -7.78 -9.85 -23.63
C GLN A 834 -7.49 -11.33 -23.44
N ARG A 835 -6.31 -11.81 -23.86
CA ARG A 835 -5.91 -13.22 -23.70
C ARG A 835 -5.71 -13.62 -22.23
N GLN A 836 -5.14 -12.76 -21.38
CA GLN A 836 -5.04 -13.05 -19.95
C GLN A 836 -6.40 -13.02 -19.24
N LEU A 837 -7.31 -12.12 -19.65
CA LEU A 837 -8.69 -12.07 -19.16
C LEU A 837 -9.48 -13.33 -19.56
N LEU A 838 -9.32 -13.82 -20.79
CA LEU A 838 -9.90 -15.08 -21.25
C LEU A 838 -9.43 -16.27 -20.39
N LEU A 839 -8.12 -16.37 -20.19
CA LEU A 839 -7.52 -17.40 -19.33
C LEU A 839 -8.03 -17.28 -17.89
N ALA A 840 -8.16 -16.06 -17.35
CA ALA A 840 -8.75 -15.83 -16.03
C ALA A 840 -10.19 -16.31 -15.94
N TYR A 841 -11.05 -15.99 -16.91
CA TYR A 841 -12.43 -16.48 -16.92
C TYR A 841 -12.52 -18.00 -17.04
N ASN A 842 -11.64 -18.65 -17.82
CA ASN A 842 -11.62 -20.11 -17.92
C ASN A 842 -11.11 -20.78 -16.63
N ASP A 843 -9.99 -20.32 -16.09
CA ASP A 843 -9.41 -20.85 -14.83
C ASP A 843 -10.40 -20.68 -13.66
N PHE A 844 -11.05 -19.51 -13.58
CA PHE A 844 -12.10 -19.22 -12.58
C PHE A 844 -13.34 -20.09 -12.79
N ALA A 845 -13.79 -20.29 -14.04
CA ALA A 845 -14.90 -21.18 -14.32
C ALA A 845 -14.61 -22.63 -13.92
N VAL A 846 -13.39 -23.12 -14.15
CA VAL A 846 -12.95 -24.45 -13.68
C VAL A 846 -12.92 -24.50 -12.15
N HIS A 847 -12.46 -23.45 -11.47
CA HIS A 847 -12.51 -23.35 -10.02
C HIS A 847 -13.95 -23.38 -9.47
N CYS A 848 -14.88 -22.59 -10.03
CA CYS A 848 -16.31 -22.63 -9.70
C CYS A 848 -16.91 -24.04 -9.95
N TYR A 849 -16.54 -24.71 -11.04
CA TYR A 849 -16.98 -26.08 -11.32
C TYR A 849 -16.50 -27.07 -10.24
N MET A 850 -15.25 -26.97 -9.80
CA MET A 850 -14.69 -27.79 -8.72
C MET A 850 -15.35 -27.53 -7.36
N GLN A 851 -15.89 -26.32 -7.13
CA GLN A 851 -16.72 -25.99 -5.96
C GLN A 851 -18.20 -26.38 -6.09
N GLY A 852 -18.64 -26.85 -7.27
CA GLY A 852 -20.05 -27.14 -7.56
C GLY A 852 -20.90 -25.92 -7.96
N ALA A 853 -20.30 -24.74 -8.09
CA ALA A 853 -20.94 -23.49 -8.52
C ALA A 853 -21.15 -23.43 -10.05
N TYR A 854 -21.83 -24.45 -10.59
CA TYR A 854 -21.95 -24.66 -12.05
C TYR A 854 -22.64 -23.50 -12.79
N GLN A 855 -23.58 -22.80 -12.15
CA GLN A 855 -24.27 -21.66 -12.78
C GLN A 855 -23.33 -20.46 -12.98
N GLU A 856 -22.48 -20.18 -12.00
CA GLU A 856 -21.47 -19.10 -12.05
C GLU A 856 -20.40 -19.44 -13.08
N SER A 857 -19.95 -20.70 -13.12
CA SER A 857 -19.05 -21.22 -14.14
C SER A 857 -19.59 -21.02 -15.58
N VAL A 858 -20.87 -21.32 -15.82
CA VAL A 858 -21.54 -21.02 -17.10
C VAL A 858 -21.55 -19.52 -17.40
N LEU A 859 -21.79 -18.65 -16.42
CA LEU A 859 -21.76 -17.19 -16.62
C LEU A 859 -20.36 -16.66 -16.95
N LEU A 860 -19.31 -17.23 -16.37
CA LEU A 860 -17.91 -16.89 -16.67
C LEU A 860 -17.51 -17.37 -18.08
N LEU A 861 -17.85 -18.60 -18.45
CA LEU A 861 -17.60 -19.14 -19.80
C LEU A 861 -18.40 -18.41 -20.87
N ASN A 862 -19.62 -17.93 -20.54
CA ASN A 862 -20.42 -17.05 -21.41
C ASN A 862 -19.83 -15.64 -21.56
N LYS A 863 -18.88 -15.21 -20.73
CA LYS A 863 -18.07 -14.00 -20.99
C LYS A 863 -16.93 -14.36 -21.96
N ALA A 864 -16.13 -15.37 -21.62
CA ALA A 864 -15.00 -15.81 -22.45
C ALA A 864 -15.40 -16.11 -23.92
N LEU A 865 -16.52 -16.81 -24.11
CA LEU A 865 -17.05 -17.18 -25.44
C LEU A 865 -17.66 -16.02 -26.25
N LYS A 866 -17.71 -14.79 -25.73
CA LYS A 866 -18.02 -13.61 -26.56
C LYS A 866 -16.83 -13.20 -27.40
N ASP A 867 -15.67 -13.18 -26.75
CA ASP A 867 -14.44 -12.60 -27.28
C ASP A 867 -13.65 -13.65 -28.08
N GLU A 868 -13.59 -14.90 -27.61
CA GLU A 868 -12.95 -16.01 -28.33
C GLU A 868 -13.91 -17.19 -28.56
N GLN A 869 -14.21 -17.46 -29.84
CA GLN A 869 -15.17 -18.48 -30.28
C GLN A 869 -14.51 -19.71 -30.91
N GLN A 870 -13.18 -19.73 -31.04
CA GLN A 870 -12.41 -20.84 -31.64
C GLN A 870 -11.86 -21.82 -30.60
N GLU A 871 -11.82 -21.44 -29.32
CA GLU A 871 -11.27 -22.26 -28.24
C GLU A 871 -12.25 -23.34 -27.78
N LYS A 872 -12.12 -24.55 -28.36
CA LYS A 872 -12.94 -25.73 -28.03
C LYS A 872 -13.02 -26.03 -26.53
N GLY A 873 -11.96 -25.71 -25.77
CA GLY A 873 -11.90 -25.94 -24.33
C GLY A 873 -13.01 -25.21 -23.55
N LEU A 874 -13.41 -24.02 -24.01
CA LEU A 874 -14.47 -23.23 -23.39
C LEU A 874 -15.85 -23.90 -23.54
N TYR A 875 -16.15 -24.43 -24.74
CA TYR A 875 -17.36 -25.22 -24.99
C TYR A 875 -17.33 -26.55 -24.22
N ILE A 876 -16.19 -27.23 -24.18
CA ILE A 876 -15.99 -28.48 -23.42
C ILE A 876 -16.27 -28.25 -21.92
N ASN A 877 -15.80 -27.13 -21.35
CA ASN A 877 -16.04 -26.77 -19.96
C ASN A 877 -17.48 -26.33 -19.70
N ARG A 878 -18.11 -25.59 -20.63
CA ARG A 878 -19.50 -25.12 -20.48
C ARG A 878 -20.50 -26.27 -20.60
N GLY A 879 -20.24 -27.22 -21.51
CA GLY A 879 -21.00 -28.46 -21.63
C GLY A 879 -20.92 -29.34 -20.38
N ASP A 880 -19.76 -29.40 -19.71
CA ASP A 880 -19.60 -30.09 -18.41
C ASP A 880 -20.52 -29.46 -17.34
N CYS A 881 -20.55 -28.12 -17.27
CA CYS A 881 -21.40 -27.41 -16.32
C CYS A 881 -22.90 -27.65 -16.60
N PHE A 882 -23.32 -27.59 -17.88
CA PHE A 882 -24.69 -27.92 -18.26
C PHE A 882 -25.04 -29.38 -17.98
N PHE A 883 -24.09 -30.32 -18.15
CA PHE A 883 -24.27 -31.73 -17.83
C PHE A 883 -24.51 -31.97 -16.34
N GLN A 884 -23.73 -31.32 -15.46
CA GLN A 884 -23.95 -31.41 -14.00
C GLN A 884 -25.26 -30.73 -13.56
N LEU A 885 -25.66 -29.66 -14.22
CA LEU A 885 -26.96 -29.00 -14.02
C LEU A 885 -28.16 -29.80 -14.56
N GLY A 886 -27.94 -30.94 -15.24
CA GLY A 886 -28.99 -31.73 -15.87
C GLY A 886 -29.56 -31.13 -17.17
N ASN A 887 -28.99 -30.02 -17.65
CA ASN A 887 -29.35 -29.33 -18.88
C ASN A 887 -28.76 -30.02 -20.12
N LEU A 888 -29.10 -31.30 -20.30
CA LEU A 888 -28.46 -32.22 -21.26
C LEU A 888 -28.49 -31.72 -22.71
N THR A 889 -29.53 -31.00 -23.13
CA THR A 889 -29.66 -30.43 -24.48
C THR A 889 -28.66 -29.31 -24.77
N PHE A 890 -28.37 -28.45 -23.78
CA PHE A 890 -27.35 -27.41 -23.90
C PHE A 890 -25.94 -28.00 -23.86
N ALA A 891 -25.72 -29.04 -23.04
CA ALA A 891 -24.48 -29.82 -23.07
C ALA A 891 -24.26 -30.49 -24.43
N GLU A 892 -25.33 -30.93 -25.11
CA GLU A 892 -25.23 -31.55 -26.44
C GLU A 892 -24.77 -30.55 -27.50
N ALA A 893 -25.37 -29.36 -27.53
CA ALA A 893 -24.96 -28.29 -28.44
C ALA A 893 -23.49 -27.88 -28.23
N ASP A 894 -23.04 -27.77 -26.97
CA ASP A 894 -21.66 -27.41 -26.65
C ASP A 894 -20.64 -28.50 -27.02
N TYR A 895 -20.95 -29.78 -26.78
CA TYR A 895 -20.06 -30.87 -27.23
C TYR A 895 -20.07 -31.06 -28.75
N GLN A 896 -21.20 -30.83 -29.42
CA GLN A 896 -21.25 -30.80 -30.89
C GLN A 896 -20.40 -29.65 -31.45
N GLN A 897 -20.45 -28.46 -30.85
CA GLN A 897 -19.63 -27.31 -31.26
C GLN A 897 -18.12 -27.56 -31.01
N ALA A 898 -17.76 -28.16 -29.87
CA ALA A 898 -16.39 -28.57 -29.60
C ALA A 898 -15.87 -29.62 -30.61
N LEU A 899 -16.72 -30.56 -31.03
CA LEU A 899 -16.39 -31.54 -32.07
C LEU A 899 -16.38 -30.94 -33.47
N ALA A 900 -17.13 -29.86 -33.75
CA ALA A 900 -17.01 -29.11 -34.99
C ALA A 900 -15.65 -28.39 -35.09
N LEU A 901 -15.17 -27.82 -33.96
CA LEU A 901 -13.85 -27.19 -33.85
C LEU A 901 -12.69 -28.21 -33.81
N SER A 902 -12.94 -29.45 -33.39
CA SER A 902 -11.94 -30.54 -33.42
C SER A 902 -12.58 -31.93 -33.56
N PRO A 903 -12.85 -32.40 -34.79
CA PRO A 903 -13.54 -33.68 -35.05
C PRO A 903 -12.82 -34.95 -34.57
N ARG A 904 -11.56 -34.84 -34.11
CA ARG A 904 -10.73 -35.93 -33.59
C ARG A 904 -10.47 -35.82 -32.08
N ASP A 905 -11.12 -34.91 -31.36
CA ASP A 905 -10.85 -34.71 -29.93
C ASP A 905 -11.41 -35.86 -29.06
N GLU A 906 -10.52 -36.62 -28.43
CA GLU A 906 -10.92 -37.78 -27.63
C GLU A 906 -11.67 -37.40 -26.36
N GLY A 907 -11.37 -36.23 -25.77
CA GLY A 907 -12.05 -35.72 -24.59
C GLY A 907 -13.49 -35.33 -24.88
N ALA A 908 -13.71 -34.59 -25.97
CA ALA A 908 -15.04 -34.24 -26.44
C ALA A 908 -15.84 -35.47 -26.88
N HIS A 909 -15.23 -36.44 -27.58
CA HIS A 909 -15.90 -37.71 -27.90
C HIS A 909 -16.26 -38.52 -26.64
N LEU A 910 -15.40 -38.58 -25.62
CA LEU A 910 -15.70 -39.26 -24.36
C LEU A 910 -16.88 -38.60 -23.63
N ARG A 911 -16.89 -37.27 -23.54
CA ARG A 911 -17.95 -36.46 -22.94
C ARG A 911 -19.28 -36.61 -23.69
N MET A 912 -19.25 -36.56 -25.02
CA MET A 912 -20.41 -36.79 -25.88
C MET A 912 -20.96 -38.22 -25.70
N GLY A 913 -20.11 -39.24 -25.61
CA GLY A 913 -20.53 -40.61 -25.31
C GLY A 913 -21.26 -40.75 -23.96
N LEU A 914 -20.74 -40.09 -22.92
CA LEU A 914 -21.36 -40.05 -21.57
C LEU A 914 -22.68 -39.26 -21.56
N LEU A 915 -22.78 -38.20 -22.36
CA LEU A 915 -24.02 -37.44 -22.54
C LEU A 915 -25.10 -38.27 -23.25
N GLN A 916 -24.75 -38.96 -24.34
CA GLN A 916 -25.68 -39.82 -25.08
C GLN A 916 -26.13 -41.03 -24.24
N GLU A 917 -25.27 -41.55 -23.34
CA GLU A 917 -25.68 -42.53 -22.31
C GLU A 917 -26.76 -41.98 -21.37
N LYS A 918 -26.57 -40.76 -20.85
CA LYS A 918 -27.53 -40.09 -19.96
C LYS A 918 -28.86 -39.77 -20.67
N LEU A 919 -28.82 -39.20 -21.87
CA LEU A 919 -30.00 -38.95 -22.70
C LEU A 919 -30.77 -40.24 -22.99
N GLY A 920 -30.05 -41.30 -23.40
CA GLY A 920 -30.64 -42.62 -23.63
C GLY A 920 -31.30 -43.21 -22.39
N PHE A 921 -30.71 -43.02 -21.20
CA PHE A 921 -31.29 -43.45 -19.93
C PHE A 921 -32.57 -42.67 -19.58
N CYS A 922 -32.59 -41.34 -19.75
CA CYS A 922 -33.77 -40.50 -19.52
C CYS A 922 -34.93 -40.84 -20.47
N GLU A 923 -34.65 -41.08 -21.75
CA GLU A 923 -35.68 -41.51 -22.72
C GLU A 923 -36.14 -42.96 -22.46
N HIS A 924 -35.25 -43.84 -21.98
CA HIS A 924 -35.62 -45.20 -21.55
C HIS A 924 -36.53 -45.19 -20.31
N GLN A 925 -36.25 -44.36 -19.30
CA GLN A 925 -37.16 -44.16 -18.16
C GLN A 925 -38.51 -43.58 -18.60
N SER A 926 -38.50 -42.66 -19.57
CA SER A 926 -39.69 -42.10 -20.22
C SER A 926 -40.43 -43.08 -21.14
N ARG A 927 -40.00 -44.35 -21.21
CA ARG A 927 -40.52 -45.43 -22.09
C ARG A 927 -40.42 -45.14 -23.59
N GLN A 928 -39.65 -44.14 -24.01
CA GLN A 928 -39.41 -43.80 -25.41
C GLN A 928 -38.25 -44.64 -25.97
N PHE A 929 -38.40 -45.97 -25.90
CA PHE A 929 -37.31 -46.92 -26.14
C PHE A 929 -36.63 -46.79 -27.51
N GLN A 930 -37.34 -46.31 -28.54
CA GLN A 930 -36.76 -46.10 -29.87
C GLN A 930 -35.77 -44.92 -29.91
N LYS A 931 -36.04 -43.84 -29.15
CA LYS A 931 -35.07 -42.76 -28.96
C LYS A 931 -33.88 -43.23 -28.13
N ALA A 932 -34.14 -44.02 -27.08
CA ALA A 932 -33.09 -44.60 -26.26
C ALA A 932 -32.13 -45.48 -27.10
N GLU A 933 -32.65 -46.31 -28.02
CA GLU A 933 -31.82 -47.07 -28.97
C GLU A 933 -30.92 -46.15 -29.83
N ASN A 934 -31.46 -45.03 -30.31
CA ASN A 934 -30.71 -44.07 -31.12
C ASN A 934 -29.59 -43.42 -30.31
N HIS A 935 -29.88 -42.89 -29.11
CA HIS A 935 -28.89 -42.28 -28.22
C HIS A 935 -27.80 -43.28 -27.81
N PHE A 936 -28.15 -44.52 -27.41
CA PHE A 936 -27.13 -45.55 -27.11
C PHE A 936 -26.31 -45.94 -28.34
N SER A 937 -26.88 -45.86 -29.55
CA SER A 937 -26.13 -46.08 -30.80
C SER A 937 -25.17 -44.94 -31.13
N MET A 938 -25.53 -43.69 -30.82
CA MET A 938 -24.61 -42.54 -30.91
C MET A 938 -23.49 -42.64 -29.84
N ALA A 939 -23.81 -43.06 -28.62
CA ALA A 939 -22.81 -43.31 -27.57
C ALA A 939 -21.75 -44.34 -28.04
N ILE A 940 -22.19 -45.41 -28.71
CA ILE A 940 -21.31 -46.42 -29.33
C ILE A 940 -20.45 -45.83 -30.46
N GLN A 941 -20.99 -44.94 -31.30
CA GLN A 941 -20.18 -44.27 -32.34
C GLN A 941 -19.05 -43.41 -31.75
N HIS A 942 -19.31 -42.70 -30.63
CA HIS A 942 -18.30 -41.87 -29.98
C HIS A 942 -17.25 -42.69 -29.20
N ASN A 943 -17.65 -43.77 -28.52
CA ASN A 943 -16.74 -44.72 -27.87
C ASN A 943 -17.27 -46.17 -27.98
N PRO A 944 -16.81 -46.97 -28.98
CA PRO A 944 -17.28 -48.33 -29.22
C PRO A 944 -16.64 -49.39 -28.29
N GLN A 945 -15.70 -49.03 -27.42
CA GLN A 945 -15.02 -49.99 -26.54
C GLN A 945 -15.70 -50.14 -25.16
N LYS A 946 -16.69 -49.30 -24.82
CA LYS A 946 -17.38 -49.34 -23.53
C LYS A 946 -18.56 -50.33 -23.55
N PRO A 947 -18.51 -51.48 -22.84
CA PRO A 947 -19.54 -52.52 -22.94
C PRO A 947 -20.93 -52.06 -22.48
N GLN A 948 -20.98 -51.09 -21.57
CA GLN A 948 -22.21 -50.62 -20.94
C GLN A 948 -23.21 -50.06 -21.95
N TYR A 949 -22.76 -49.38 -23.02
CA TYR A 949 -23.66 -48.85 -24.04
C TYR A 949 -24.41 -49.96 -24.80
N TYR A 950 -23.72 -51.05 -25.13
CA TYR A 950 -24.32 -52.22 -25.75
C TYR A 950 -25.31 -52.90 -24.79
N LEU A 951 -25.00 -53.00 -23.49
CA LEU A 951 -25.93 -53.52 -22.47
C LEU A 951 -27.23 -52.69 -22.40
N TYR A 952 -27.14 -51.36 -22.41
CA TYR A 952 -28.33 -50.49 -22.36
C TYR A 952 -29.13 -50.50 -23.67
N ARG A 953 -28.44 -50.61 -24.82
CA ARG A 953 -29.10 -50.80 -26.12
C ARG A 953 -29.81 -52.16 -26.21
N ALA A 954 -29.18 -53.24 -25.75
CA ALA A 954 -29.77 -54.58 -25.71
C ALA A 954 -31.09 -54.61 -24.92
N ARG A 955 -31.11 -53.97 -23.74
CA ARG A 955 -32.32 -53.84 -22.90
C ARG A 955 -33.42 -53.05 -23.60
N SER A 956 -33.07 -51.93 -24.24
CA SER A 956 -34.03 -51.12 -25.01
C SER A 956 -34.59 -51.89 -26.20
N ARG A 957 -33.74 -52.63 -26.93
CA ARG A 957 -34.11 -53.50 -28.05
C ARG A 957 -34.99 -54.67 -27.64
N GLN A 958 -34.76 -55.27 -26.48
CA GLN A 958 -35.62 -56.34 -25.94
C GLN A 958 -37.05 -55.81 -25.71
N LEU A 959 -37.20 -54.60 -25.17
CA LEU A 959 -38.50 -53.95 -24.96
C LEU A 959 -39.17 -53.53 -26.29
N LEU A 960 -38.38 -53.21 -27.31
CA LEU A 960 -38.82 -53.02 -28.71
C LEU A 960 -39.06 -54.33 -29.48
N GLN A 961 -38.97 -55.50 -28.82
CA GLN A 961 -39.06 -56.84 -29.43
C GLN A 961 -38.00 -57.14 -30.52
N ASN A 962 -36.96 -56.32 -30.66
CA ASN A 962 -35.81 -56.57 -31.54
C ASN A 962 -34.84 -57.57 -30.90
N ILE A 963 -35.30 -58.82 -30.77
CA ILE A 963 -34.57 -59.93 -30.13
C ILE A 963 -33.23 -60.22 -30.83
N PHE A 964 -33.17 -60.09 -32.17
CA PHE A 964 -31.93 -60.32 -32.92
C PHE A 964 -30.87 -59.25 -32.63
N GLY A 965 -31.24 -57.96 -32.65
CA GLY A 965 -30.34 -56.86 -32.28
C GLY A 965 -29.92 -56.92 -30.80
N ALA A 966 -30.83 -57.34 -29.90
CA ALA A 966 -30.51 -57.55 -28.49
C ALA A 966 -29.51 -58.71 -28.28
N ARG A 967 -29.64 -59.81 -29.03
CA ARG A 967 -28.69 -60.94 -29.05
C ARG A 967 -27.31 -60.51 -29.55
N GLN A 968 -27.24 -59.72 -30.62
CA GLN A 968 -25.98 -59.16 -31.13
C GLN A 968 -25.31 -58.25 -30.08
N ASP A 969 -26.06 -57.35 -29.46
CA ASP A 969 -25.52 -56.47 -28.43
C ASP A 969 -25.03 -57.25 -27.19
N VAL A 970 -25.76 -58.26 -26.71
CA VAL A 970 -25.28 -59.14 -25.62
C VAL A 970 -23.99 -59.87 -26.00
N ALA A 971 -23.86 -60.33 -27.25
CA ALA A 971 -22.63 -60.94 -27.72
C ALA A 971 -21.45 -59.93 -27.78
N THR A 972 -21.68 -58.68 -28.19
CA THR A 972 -20.64 -57.62 -28.08
C THR A 972 -20.23 -57.32 -26.64
N VAL A 973 -21.16 -57.37 -25.67
CA VAL A 973 -20.80 -57.21 -24.25
C VAL A 973 -19.90 -58.35 -23.79
N LEU A 974 -20.21 -59.61 -24.11
CA LEU A 974 -19.37 -60.76 -23.76
C LEU A 974 -17.99 -60.75 -24.43
N LEU A 975 -17.87 -60.17 -25.64
CA LEU A 975 -16.59 -60.00 -26.34
C LEU A 975 -15.71 -58.91 -25.71
N LEU A 976 -16.29 -57.90 -25.05
CA LEU A 976 -15.58 -56.79 -24.40
C LEU A 976 -15.32 -57.02 -22.90
N ASP A 977 -16.29 -57.61 -22.19
CA ASP A 977 -16.25 -57.92 -20.75
C ASP A 977 -16.97 -59.26 -20.47
N PRO A 978 -16.25 -60.40 -20.51
CA PRO A 978 -16.82 -61.72 -20.24
C PRO A 978 -17.32 -61.93 -18.80
N LYS A 979 -17.02 -61.03 -17.85
CA LYS A 979 -17.22 -61.26 -16.40
C LYS A 979 -18.37 -60.45 -15.81
N GLN A 980 -19.17 -59.77 -16.62
CA GLN A 980 -20.14 -58.78 -16.15
C GLN A 980 -21.39 -59.39 -15.47
N PRO A 981 -21.57 -59.29 -14.14
CA PRO A 981 -22.63 -60.02 -13.42
C PRO A 981 -24.04 -59.52 -13.74
N LYS A 982 -24.18 -58.25 -14.15
CA LYS A 982 -25.46 -57.63 -14.54
C LYS A 982 -26.00 -58.11 -15.90
N LEU A 983 -25.27 -59.00 -16.58
CA LEU A 983 -25.61 -59.54 -17.89
C LEU A 983 -26.34 -60.89 -17.81
N LEU A 984 -26.08 -61.75 -16.81
CA LEU A 984 -26.61 -63.11 -16.77
C LEU A 984 -28.14 -63.19 -16.93
N PRO A 985 -28.97 -62.39 -16.22
CA PRO A 985 -30.43 -62.43 -16.39
C PRO A 985 -30.92 -61.96 -17.77
N LEU A 986 -30.11 -61.18 -18.49
CA LEU A 986 -30.39 -60.75 -19.86
C LEU A 986 -29.98 -61.86 -20.85
N MET A 987 -28.85 -62.53 -20.57
CA MET A 987 -28.34 -63.65 -21.35
C MET A 987 -29.28 -64.85 -21.29
N THR A 988 -29.73 -65.29 -20.11
CA THR A 988 -30.63 -66.46 -19.98
C THR A 988 -31.98 -66.25 -20.68
N ASN A 989 -32.47 -65.02 -20.73
CA ASN A 989 -33.73 -64.67 -21.41
C ASN A 989 -33.59 -64.61 -22.95
N LEU A 990 -32.41 -64.24 -23.46
CA LEU A 990 -32.16 -64.12 -24.92
C LEU A 990 -31.55 -65.40 -25.51
N PHE A 991 -30.79 -66.15 -24.71
CA PHE A 991 -30.06 -67.38 -25.07
C PHE A 991 -30.38 -68.48 -24.04
N PRO A 992 -31.61 -69.01 -24.01
CA PRO A 992 -32.01 -70.01 -23.04
C PRO A 992 -31.19 -71.30 -23.21
N GLY A 993 -30.64 -71.80 -22.10
CA GLY A 993 -29.93 -73.07 -22.03
C GLY A 993 -28.46 -73.08 -22.49
N MET A 994 -27.93 -71.97 -23.02
CA MET A 994 -26.54 -71.91 -23.50
C MET A 994 -25.54 -71.34 -22.49
N SER A 995 -24.32 -71.89 -22.48
CA SER A 995 -23.20 -71.34 -21.71
C SER A 995 -22.58 -70.08 -22.35
N VAL A 996 -21.74 -69.35 -21.60
CA VAL A 996 -21.03 -68.17 -22.13
C VAL A 996 -20.10 -68.54 -23.29
N GLU A 997 -19.50 -69.73 -23.27
CA GLU A 997 -18.58 -70.21 -24.30
C GLU A 997 -19.35 -70.63 -25.59
N GLU A 998 -20.54 -71.21 -25.44
CA GLU A 998 -21.47 -71.46 -26.56
C GLU A 998 -21.98 -70.16 -27.18
N VAL A 999 -22.33 -69.15 -26.36
CA VAL A 999 -22.72 -67.83 -26.87
C VAL A 999 -21.56 -67.17 -27.64
N LEU A 1000 -20.32 -67.24 -27.13
CA LEU A 1000 -19.14 -66.64 -27.77
C LEU A 1000 -18.64 -67.38 -29.02
N SER A 1001 -18.93 -68.68 -29.15
CA SER A 1001 -18.65 -69.46 -30.36
C SER A 1001 -19.78 -69.40 -31.40
N SER A 1002 -20.97 -68.91 -31.02
CA SER A 1002 -22.13 -68.80 -31.90
C SER A 1002 -21.89 -67.91 -33.14
N GLN A 1003 -22.66 -68.19 -34.20
CA GLN A 1003 -22.74 -67.34 -35.40
C GLN A 1003 -23.05 -65.86 -35.08
N VAL A 1004 -23.85 -65.60 -34.03
CA VAL A 1004 -24.19 -64.23 -33.60
C VAL A 1004 -22.99 -63.51 -33.01
N ALA A 1005 -22.15 -64.20 -32.23
CA ALA A 1005 -20.91 -63.63 -31.70
C ALA A 1005 -19.86 -63.37 -32.78
N ASN A 1006 -19.77 -64.23 -33.81
CA ASN A 1006 -18.89 -63.98 -34.94
C ASN A 1006 -19.33 -62.74 -35.75
N LEU A 1007 -20.64 -62.53 -35.96
CA LEU A 1007 -21.16 -61.28 -36.53
C LEU A 1007 -20.90 -60.06 -35.62
N ALA A 1008 -21.08 -60.20 -34.31
CA ALA A 1008 -20.83 -59.15 -33.33
C ALA A 1008 -19.34 -58.72 -33.31
N ARG A 1009 -18.42 -59.68 -33.41
CA ARG A 1009 -16.97 -59.45 -33.50
C ARG A 1009 -16.61 -58.63 -34.74
N LEU A 1010 -17.07 -59.06 -35.92
CA LEU A 1010 -16.85 -58.33 -37.19
C LEU A 1010 -17.45 -56.90 -37.19
N GLN A 1011 -18.58 -56.69 -36.51
CA GLN A 1011 -19.16 -55.35 -36.35
C GLN A 1011 -18.31 -54.46 -35.42
N LEU A 1012 -17.84 -55.01 -34.30
CA LEU A 1012 -16.98 -54.31 -33.33
C LEU A 1012 -15.62 -53.95 -33.95
N GLU A 1013 -14.98 -54.89 -34.63
CA GLU A 1013 -13.75 -54.69 -35.41
C GLU A 1013 -13.95 -53.56 -36.42
N ARG A 1014 -15.01 -53.61 -37.23
CA ARG A 1014 -15.35 -52.53 -38.19
C ARG A 1014 -15.56 -51.17 -37.52
N MET A 1015 -16.15 -51.11 -36.32
CA MET A 1015 -16.36 -49.83 -35.60
C MET A 1015 -15.05 -49.25 -35.05
N VAL A 1016 -14.16 -50.08 -34.52
CA VAL A 1016 -12.82 -49.66 -34.08
C VAL A 1016 -11.97 -49.24 -35.29
N GLU A 1017 -11.97 -50.04 -36.36
CA GLU A 1017 -11.30 -49.73 -37.63
C GLU A 1017 -11.77 -48.40 -38.23
N HIS A 1018 -13.08 -48.12 -38.33
CA HIS A 1018 -13.58 -46.85 -38.88
C HIS A 1018 -13.08 -45.63 -38.11
N ARG A 1019 -12.84 -45.74 -36.80
CA ARG A 1019 -12.25 -44.66 -35.99
C ARG A 1019 -10.78 -44.41 -36.40
N VAL A 1020 -10.01 -45.48 -36.57
CA VAL A 1020 -8.59 -45.45 -37.00
C VAL A 1020 -8.43 -44.98 -38.46
N TYR A 1021 -9.29 -45.44 -39.38
CA TYR A 1021 -9.19 -45.13 -40.80
C TYR A 1021 -9.53 -43.68 -41.18
N THR A 1022 -9.96 -42.84 -40.24
CA THR A 1022 -10.02 -41.38 -40.45
C THR A 1022 -8.65 -40.70 -40.57
N SER A 1023 -7.54 -41.46 -40.52
CA SER A 1023 -6.16 -40.99 -40.51
C SER A 1023 -5.39 -41.07 -41.85
N THR A 1024 -5.89 -41.77 -42.87
CA THR A 1024 -5.12 -42.06 -44.11
C THR A 1024 -5.89 -41.80 -45.44
N PRO A 1025 -5.18 -41.64 -46.60
CA PRO A 1025 -5.79 -41.11 -47.83
C PRO A 1025 -6.63 -42.10 -48.67
N GLN A 1026 -7.24 -41.57 -49.73
CA GLN A 1026 -8.45 -42.11 -50.39
C GLN A 1026 -8.32 -43.41 -51.20
N ASP A 1027 -7.13 -43.90 -51.57
CA ASP A 1027 -6.97 -45.04 -52.50
C ASP A 1027 -7.57 -46.38 -52.00
N ILE A 1028 -7.69 -46.55 -50.68
CA ILE A 1028 -8.26 -47.78 -50.08
C ILE A 1028 -9.80 -47.86 -50.30
N LEU A 1029 -10.46 -46.75 -50.63
CA LEU A 1029 -11.92 -46.67 -50.78
C LEU A 1029 -12.48 -47.61 -51.86
N GLY A 1030 -11.69 -47.93 -52.89
CA GLY A 1030 -12.06 -48.93 -53.90
C GLY A 1030 -12.19 -50.34 -53.31
N ARG A 1031 -11.17 -50.79 -52.56
CA ARG A 1031 -11.09 -52.16 -52.00
C ARG A 1031 -12.13 -52.42 -50.91
N LEU A 1032 -12.68 -51.37 -50.29
CA LEU A 1032 -13.75 -51.49 -49.29
C LEU A 1032 -15.13 -51.76 -49.91
N LYS A 1033 -15.41 -51.29 -51.14
CA LYS A 1033 -16.68 -51.59 -51.83
C LYS A 1033 -16.82 -53.08 -52.11
N ASP A 1034 -15.74 -53.75 -52.51
CA ASP A 1034 -15.72 -55.21 -52.70
C ASP A 1034 -15.99 -55.98 -51.40
N ARG A 1035 -15.45 -55.50 -50.28
CA ARG A 1035 -15.70 -56.08 -48.95
C ARG A 1035 -17.16 -55.88 -48.50
N GLU A 1036 -17.77 -54.73 -48.77
CA GLU A 1036 -19.20 -54.52 -48.50
C GLU A 1036 -20.10 -55.40 -49.36
N GLN A 1037 -19.78 -55.60 -50.64
CA GLN A 1037 -20.53 -56.51 -51.52
C GLN A 1037 -20.46 -57.96 -51.00
N ARG A 1038 -19.29 -58.43 -50.57
CA ARG A 1038 -19.11 -59.76 -49.96
C ARG A 1038 -19.89 -59.90 -48.64
N ALA A 1039 -19.89 -58.88 -47.79
CA ALA A 1039 -20.68 -58.88 -46.55
C ALA A 1039 -22.20 -58.94 -46.82
N ARG A 1040 -22.70 -58.21 -47.83
CA ARG A 1040 -24.11 -58.29 -48.26
C ARG A 1040 -24.47 -59.65 -48.86
N ALA A 1041 -23.56 -60.28 -49.62
CA ALA A 1041 -23.73 -61.63 -50.13
C ALA A 1041 -23.84 -62.68 -49.01
N LEU A 1042 -23.02 -62.59 -47.96
CA LEU A 1042 -23.10 -63.45 -46.78
C LEU A 1042 -24.42 -63.29 -46.01
N ILE A 1043 -24.93 -62.07 -45.86
CA ILE A 1043 -26.24 -61.81 -45.22
C ILE A 1043 -27.39 -62.39 -46.05
N LEU A 1044 -27.23 -62.52 -47.38
CA LEU A 1044 -28.21 -63.16 -48.25
C LEU A 1044 -28.11 -64.69 -48.21
N SER A 1045 -26.91 -65.28 -48.18
CA SER A 1045 -26.76 -66.75 -48.12
C SER A 1045 -27.20 -67.34 -46.78
N TRP A 1046 -27.05 -66.60 -45.67
CA TRP A 1046 -27.50 -67.03 -44.33
C TRP A 1046 -29.03 -67.13 -44.16
N LYS A 1047 -29.83 -66.85 -45.21
CA LYS A 1047 -31.28 -67.08 -45.20
C LYS A 1047 -31.71 -68.48 -45.67
N GLN A 1048 -30.78 -69.35 -46.09
CA GLN A 1048 -31.11 -70.66 -46.64
C GLN A 1048 -30.28 -71.81 -46.01
N GLU A 1049 -30.94 -72.50 -45.07
CA GLU A 1049 -30.79 -73.93 -44.75
C GLU A 1049 -29.52 -74.46 -44.02
N PRO A 1050 -29.57 -75.68 -43.42
CA PRO A 1050 -28.76 -76.08 -42.25
C PRO A 1050 -27.53 -76.95 -42.57
N PRO A 1051 -26.66 -77.28 -41.58
CA PRO A 1051 -25.30 -77.76 -41.86
C PRO A 1051 -25.13 -79.29 -41.88
N LEU A 1052 -24.10 -79.73 -42.61
CA LEU A 1052 -23.40 -81.01 -42.44
C LEU A 1052 -21.87 -80.79 -42.42
N LEU A 1053 -21.14 -81.77 -41.91
CA LEU A 1053 -19.68 -81.73 -41.70
C LEU A 1053 -18.91 -81.92 -43.02
N GLU A 1054 -17.71 -81.34 -43.12
CA GLU A 1054 -16.43 -82.09 -43.19
C GLU A 1054 -15.18 -81.17 -43.32
N THR A 1055 -13.99 -81.75 -43.17
CA THR A 1055 -12.64 -81.14 -43.31
C THR A 1055 -11.68 -82.23 -43.85
N PRO A 1056 -10.37 -82.00 -44.15
CA PRO A 1056 -9.57 -80.76 -44.32
C PRO A 1056 -8.69 -80.75 -45.62
N LYS A 1057 -7.85 -79.72 -45.84
CA LYS A 1057 -6.37 -79.81 -46.14
C LYS A 1057 -5.74 -78.70 -47.05
N GLU A 1058 -4.59 -78.19 -46.56
CA GLU A 1058 -3.29 -77.90 -47.24
C GLU A 1058 -3.20 -77.34 -48.69
N MET A 1059 -2.49 -76.20 -48.87
CA MET A 1059 -1.10 -76.18 -49.41
C MET A 1059 -0.41 -74.77 -49.43
N GLU A 1060 0.88 -74.76 -49.80
CA GLU A 1060 1.92 -73.71 -49.64
C GLU A 1060 2.45 -73.18 -51.01
N ALA A 1061 3.26 -72.11 -51.19
CA ALA A 1061 3.74 -70.93 -50.42
C ALA A 1061 4.31 -69.92 -51.48
N PRO A 1062 5.46 -69.17 -51.42
CA PRO A 1062 6.43 -68.80 -50.37
C PRO A 1062 6.78 -67.27 -50.34
N LEU A 1063 7.96 -66.91 -49.81
CA LEU A 1063 8.53 -65.54 -49.69
C LEU A 1063 10.04 -65.54 -50.00
N GLN A 1064 10.63 -64.39 -50.38
CA GLN A 1064 12.07 -64.11 -50.26
C GLN A 1064 12.37 -62.62 -49.95
N PHE A 1065 13.50 -62.39 -49.26
CA PHE A 1065 14.07 -61.07 -48.89
C PHE A 1065 15.40 -60.83 -49.62
N PRO A 1066 15.92 -59.58 -49.62
CA PRO A 1066 17.27 -59.37 -49.10
C PRO A 1066 17.40 -58.18 -48.12
N GLN A 1067 18.64 -57.81 -47.78
CA GLN A 1067 19.03 -57.13 -46.53
C GLN A 1067 19.52 -55.67 -46.72
N ALA A 1068 19.71 -54.97 -45.59
CA ALA A 1068 20.23 -53.60 -45.52
C ALA A 1068 21.77 -53.51 -45.55
N LYS A 1069 22.32 -52.30 -45.75
CA LYS A 1069 23.02 -51.51 -44.70
C LYS A 1069 23.30 -50.05 -45.14
N PRO A 1070 23.73 -49.14 -44.24
CA PRO A 1070 23.54 -47.68 -44.38
C PRO A 1070 24.84 -46.88 -44.58
N GLU A 1071 24.70 -45.57 -44.78
CA GLU A 1071 25.70 -44.58 -44.35
C GLU A 1071 25.08 -43.18 -44.13
N GLY A 1072 25.81 -42.32 -43.43
CA GLY A 1072 25.63 -40.86 -43.33
C GLY A 1072 27.02 -40.20 -43.47
N PRO A 1073 27.27 -38.94 -43.05
CA PRO A 1073 26.45 -38.10 -42.18
C PRO A 1073 26.39 -36.61 -42.67
N GLU A 1074 26.40 -35.67 -41.72
CA GLU A 1074 26.79 -34.26 -41.81
C GLU A 1074 25.77 -33.20 -42.28
N GLU A 1075 26.07 -31.98 -41.82
CA GLU A 1075 25.17 -30.82 -41.71
C GLU A 1075 25.61 -29.72 -42.68
N GLU A 1076 24.70 -28.87 -43.14
CA GLU A 1076 24.96 -27.42 -43.09
C GLU A 1076 23.68 -26.58 -43.25
N VAL A 1077 23.82 -25.26 -43.01
CA VAL A 1077 22.73 -24.31 -42.79
C VAL A 1077 22.62 -23.31 -43.94
N GLN A 1078 21.41 -23.12 -44.52
CA GLN A 1078 20.89 -21.78 -44.84
C GLN A 1078 19.42 -21.70 -45.33
N VAL A 1079 18.88 -20.49 -45.18
CA VAL A 1079 17.52 -19.97 -45.40
C VAL A 1079 17.70 -18.51 -45.88
N PRO A 1080 16.81 -17.81 -46.64
CA PRO A 1080 15.50 -18.16 -47.22
C PRO A 1080 15.40 -17.96 -48.75
N GLY A 1081 14.21 -18.22 -49.33
CA GLY A 1081 13.83 -17.75 -50.67
C GLY A 1081 12.36 -17.33 -50.78
N LYS A 1082 12.04 -16.04 -50.60
CA LYS A 1082 10.70 -15.49 -50.88
C LYS A 1082 10.58 -15.00 -52.33
N LYS A 1083 9.43 -15.28 -52.95
CA LYS A 1083 8.70 -14.46 -53.97
C LYS A 1083 7.30 -15.06 -54.11
N ASP A 1084 6.27 -14.42 -53.57
CA ASP A 1084 5.52 -13.31 -54.18
C ASP A 1084 4.63 -13.72 -55.35
N GLN A 1085 3.32 -13.77 -55.09
CA GLN A 1085 2.32 -13.25 -56.02
C GLN A 1085 1.06 -12.82 -55.28
N ARG A 1086 0.63 -11.57 -55.48
CA ARG A 1086 -0.66 -11.06 -55.01
C ARG A 1086 -1.75 -11.44 -56.01
N PRO A 1087 -2.98 -11.77 -55.58
CA PRO A 1087 -4.09 -11.96 -56.50
C PRO A 1087 -4.62 -10.62 -57.03
N SER A 1088 -4.82 -10.56 -58.34
CA SER A 1088 -5.88 -9.76 -58.96
C SER A 1088 -6.93 -10.75 -59.50
N GLY A 1089 -8.21 -10.43 -59.68
CA GLY A 1089 -8.91 -9.17 -59.48
C GLY A 1089 -10.13 -9.12 -60.43
N ARG A 1090 -11.22 -8.44 -60.01
CA ARG A 1090 -12.58 -8.48 -60.63
C ARG A 1090 -13.35 -9.80 -60.35
N GLY A 1091 -14.69 -9.81 -60.22
CA GLY A 1091 -15.61 -8.69 -59.96
C GLY A 1091 -16.90 -8.67 -60.79
N SER A 1092 -17.99 -9.26 -60.25
CA SER A 1092 -19.37 -9.10 -60.73
C SER A 1092 -20.35 -9.53 -59.62
N ARG A 1093 -21.16 -8.68 -58.95
CA ARG A 1093 -22.33 -7.83 -59.35
C ARG A 1093 -23.66 -8.57 -59.58
N ALA A 1094 -24.44 -8.76 -58.49
CA ALA A 1094 -25.92 -8.72 -58.35
C ALA A 1094 -26.23 -8.88 -56.83
N PHE A 1095 -27.05 -8.09 -56.12
CA PHE A 1095 -28.49 -7.80 -56.24
C PHE A 1095 -29.38 -9.06 -56.01
N LEU A 1096 -30.41 -9.09 -55.14
CA LEU A 1096 -31.06 -8.06 -54.29
C LEU A 1096 -31.76 -8.70 -53.04
N HIS A 1097 -32.55 -7.91 -52.29
CA HIS A 1097 -33.42 -8.27 -51.15
C HIS A 1097 -34.27 -9.55 -51.31
N GLY A 1098 -34.78 -10.20 -50.24
CA GLY A 1098 -34.69 -9.92 -48.80
C GLY A 1098 -35.96 -10.33 -48.02
N LEU A 1099 -36.16 -9.75 -46.82
CA LEU A 1099 -37.37 -9.78 -45.96
C LEU A 1099 -37.87 -11.12 -45.37
N ALA A 1100 -37.39 -11.38 -44.15
CA ALA A 1100 -38.18 -11.61 -42.93
C ALA A 1100 -39.61 -12.20 -43.00
N ARG A 1101 -39.80 -13.27 -42.23
CA ARG A 1101 -40.74 -13.25 -41.10
C ARG A 1101 -40.24 -14.14 -39.95
#